data_AF-A0AAV5E2M8-F1
#
_entry.id   AF-A0AAV5E2M8-F1
#
_cell.length_a   1.000
_cell.length_b   1.000
_cell.length_c   1.000
_cell.angle_alpha   90.00
_cell.angle_beta   90.00
_cell.angle_gamma   90.00
#
_symmetry.space_group_name_H-M   'P 1'
#
loop_
_entity.id
_entity.type
_entity.pdbx_description
1 polymer ?
#
loop_
_entity_poly.entity_id
_entity_poly.type
_entity_poly.pdbx_seq_one_letter_code
_entity_poly.pdbx_strand_id
1 'polypeptide(L)'
;MMKLWERIIEHRLRRVTSVTQNQFGFMPGRSTMEAIFLMRQLMERYREQKKDLHMVFIDLEKAYDKVPRSVMWWGLGEAQVPTKYITLIKDMYRDARTCVRTCDGDTNDFPIKIGLHQGSALSPYLFALVMDEVTREIQSDVPWCMLFADDVVLVDESRDGVNRKLELWRHTLECKGFRLSRAKTEYMMCEFSVTRHEDGDVSLNGQLVAKKDTFRYLGSMLQKDGDIDEDVRHRIFSRLVEMASSIRRLMRQEGATKAKSLWSKVLMLVDLLSRLVNGWIWDKRSSDPRYVASSDVQWEDVYKAVKNVNIGEKKLKVGLLNFNRTEFGSWTQMLPESEFSIIRLEHANESITWQTLYPEWIDEEEETEIPSCPSLSDPVFPRDAHFDVVAVKLPCSRVAGWSRDVARLHLQLSAAKVAVGSRRGNSAVHVLFVTDCFPVPNLFACKNLVKHEGNAWLYKPDLKVLQEKLRLPVGSCELAVPLNAKGNIFEFLFPARLFTVDRRREAYATILHSASEYVCGAITAAQSIRQAGSTRDLVILVDDTISDHHRKGLESAGWKVRIIQRIRNPKAERDAYNEWNYSKFRLWQLTDYDKVIFIDADLLILRNIDFLFTMPEITATGNNATLFNSGVMIIEPSNCTFQLLMEHINEITSYNGGDQGYLNEIFTWWHRIPKHMNFLKHFWEGDEEEVKAKKTRLFGANPPILYVLHYLGRKPWLCFRDYDCNWNVEVLRGFASDVAHARWWKVHNKMPKKLQSYCLLRSRLKAGLEWERRQAEKANFTDGHWRRNITDPRLKICYEKFCFWESMLWHWGENKTNGTKQNALPATPSAGKSSS
;
A
#
# COMPACT_ATOMS: atom_id res chain seq x y z
N MET A 1 -38.55 -16.08 -7.41
CA MET A 1 -39.79 -15.56 -6.80
C MET A 1 -39.88 -15.89 -5.30
N MET A 2 -39.93 -17.16 -4.88
CA MET A 2 -40.08 -17.54 -3.46
C MET A 2 -39.00 -16.95 -2.51
N LYS A 3 -37.71 -17.02 -2.88
CA LYS A 3 -36.60 -16.45 -2.08
C LYS A 3 -36.68 -14.92 -1.90
N LEU A 4 -37.27 -14.20 -2.86
CA LEU A 4 -37.48 -12.76 -2.74
C LEU A 4 -38.56 -12.46 -1.70
N TRP A 5 -39.64 -13.24 -1.72
CA TRP A 5 -40.73 -13.14 -0.74
C TRP A 5 -40.26 -13.47 0.68
N GLU A 6 -39.47 -14.53 0.83
CA GLU A 6 -38.83 -14.91 2.09
C GLU A 6 -37.99 -13.79 2.68
N ARG A 7 -37.16 -13.12 1.87
CA ARG A 7 -36.34 -11.97 2.29
C ARG A 7 -37.19 -10.77 2.72
N ILE A 8 -38.31 -10.50 2.04
CA ILE A 8 -39.23 -9.43 2.42
C ILE A 8 -39.88 -9.73 3.78
N ILE A 9 -40.32 -10.98 4.00
CA ILE A 9 -40.88 -11.42 5.28
C ILE A 9 -39.83 -11.32 6.38
N GLU A 10 -38.64 -11.86 6.16
CA GLU A 10 -37.52 -11.81 7.11
C GLU A 10 -37.22 -10.37 7.54
N HIS A 11 -37.07 -9.45 6.58
CA HIS A 11 -36.81 -8.04 6.86
C HIS A 11 -37.92 -7.38 7.70
N ARG A 12 -39.18 -7.78 7.48
CA ARG A 12 -40.32 -7.27 8.26
C ARG A 12 -40.37 -7.88 9.67
N LEU A 13 -40.10 -9.18 9.80
CA LEU A 13 -40.04 -9.85 11.11
C LEU A 13 -38.97 -9.21 12.00
N ARG A 14 -37.77 -8.95 11.47
CA ARG A 14 -36.68 -8.27 12.20
C ARG A 14 -37.03 -6.89 12.75
N ARG A 15 -38.08 -6.23 12.24
CA ARG A 15 -38.54 -4.92 12.74
C ARG A 15 -39.54 -5.02 13.88
N VAL A 16 -40.15 -6.19 14.07
CA VAL A 16 -41.20 -6.43 15.06
C VAL A 16 -40.80 -7.44 16.13
N THR A 17 -39.68 -8.15 15.95
CA THR A 17 -39.12 -9.08 16.93
C THR A 17 -37.68 -8.72 17.28
N SER A 18 -37.24 -9.18 18.44
CA SER A 18 -35.86 -9.04 18.91
C SER A 18 -35.33 -10.38 19.41
N VAL A 19 -34.14 -10.75 18.97
CA VAL A 19 -33.39 -11.90 19.48
C VAL A 19 -32.38 -11.40 20.51
N THR A 20 -32.14 -12.16 21.58
CA THR A 20 -31.15 -11.82 22.61
C THR A 20 -29.74 -11.64 22.03
N GLN A 21 -28.87 -10.97 22.81
CA GLN A 21 -27.48 -10.74 22.41
C GLN A 21 -26.63 -12.01 22.38
N ASN A 22 -27.14 -13.12 22.94
CA ASN A 22 -26.47 -14.40 23.03
C ASN A 22 -26.37 -15.12 21.69
N GLN A 23 -27.24 -14.79 20.72
CA GLN A 23 -27.22 -15.38 19.38
C GLN A 23 -26.33 -14.58 18.43
N PHE A 24 -25.21 -15.18 18.01
CA PHE A 24 -24.25 -14.61 17.06
C PHE A 24 -24.51 -15.07 15.62
N GLY A 25 -25.16 -16.23 15.44
CA GLY A 25 -25.49 -16.78 14.13
C GLY A 25 -26.65 -16.03 13.48
N PHE A 26 -26.52 -15.70 12.19
CA PHE A 26 -27.58 -15.06 11.38
C PHE A 26 -28.12 -13.72 11.91
N MET A 27 -27.34 -13.03 12.75
CA MET A 27 -27.67 -11.72 13.31
C MET A 27 -26.84 -10.61 12.67
N PRO A 28 -27.44 -9.49 12.25
CA PRO A 28 -26.72 -8.37 11.66
C PRO A 28 -25.75 -7.75 12.68
N GLY A 29 -24.54 -7.45 12.25
CA GLY A 29 -23.50 -6.86 13.11
C GLY A 29 -22.80 -7.85 14.05
N ARG A 30 -23.15 -9.14 14.00
CA ARG A 30 -22.46 -10.22 14.73
C ARG A 30 -21.63 -11.07 13.77
N SER A 31 -20.51 -11.61 14.24
CA SER A 31 -19.64 -12.49 13.43
C SER A 31 -19.09 -13.68 14.21
N THR A 32 -18.67 -14.74 13.50
CA THR A 32 -17.92 -15.86 14.11
C THR A 32 -16.65 -15.37 14.79
N MET A 33 -15.98 -14.37 14.22
CA MET A 33 -14.78 -13.76 14.79
C MET A 33 -15.06 -13.10 16.15
N GLU A 34 -16.22 -12.46 16.31
CA GLU A 34 -16.62 -11.82 17.57
C GLU A 34 -16.83 -12.86 18.68
N ALA A 35 -17.53 -13.97 18.38
CA ALA A 35 -17.74 -15.05 19.35
C ALA A 35 -16.41 -15.74 19.75
N ILE A 36 -15.52 -16.00 18.78
CA ILE A 36 -14.18 -16.55 19.03
C ILE A 36 -13.36 -15.57 19.88
N PHE A 37 -13.40 -14.27 19.56
CA PHE A 37 -12.68 -13.24 20.29
C PHE A 37 -13.15 -13.15 21.75
N LEU A 38 -14.47 -13.10 21.98
CA LEU A 38 -15.03 -13.07 23.34
C LEU A 38 -14.65 -14.30 24.15
N MET A 39 -14.65 -15.48 23.54
CA MET A 39 -14.21 -16.71 24.21
C MET A 39 -12.72 -16.66 24.58
N ARG A 40 -11.86 -16.24 23.64
CA ARG A 40 -10.41 -16.15 23.89
C ARG A 40 -10.09 -15.09 24.95
N GLN A 41 -10.74 -13.93 24.90
CA GLN A 41 -10.60 -12.89 25.93
C GLN A 41 -11.04 -13.39 27.32
N LEU A 42 -12.10 -14.19 27.40
CA LEU A 42 -12.53 -14.81 28.66
C LEU A 42 -11.46 -15.78 29.19
N MET A 43 -10.93 -16.65 28.33
CA MET A 43 -9.84 -17.59 28.71
C MET A 43 -8.59 -16.85 29.16
N GLU A 44 -8.15 -15.83 28.42
CA GLU A 44 -6.98 -15.00 28.76
C GLU A 44 -7.16 -14.32 30.12
N ARG A 45 -8.33 -13.71 30.38
CA ARG A 45 -8.62 -13.05 31.64
C ARG A 45 -8.58 -14.00 32.83
N TYR A 46 -9.08 -15.23 32.69
CA TYR A 46 -9.05 -16.24 33.76
C TYR A 46 -7.64 -16.83 33.95
N ARG A 47 -6.87 -16.95 32.86
CA ARG A 47 -5.45 -17.32 32.88
C ARG A 47 -4.61 -16.31 33.65
N GLU A 48 -4.79 -15.01 33.39
CA GLU A 48 -4.12 -13.93 34.12
C GLU A 48 -4.46 -13.92 35.61
N GLN A 49 -5.72 -14.20 35.94
CA GLN A 49 -6.18 -14.28 37.33
C GLN A 49 -5.84 -15.60 38.02
N LYS A 50 -5.27 -16.58 37.30
CA LYS A 50 -4.97 -17.94 37.78
C LYS A 50 -6.20 -18.64 38.36
N LYS A 51 -7.35 -18.47 37.70
CA LYS A 51 -8.63 -19.09 38.08
C LYS A 51 -9.06 -20.07 36.99
N ASP A 52 -9.57 -21.23 37.39
CA ASP A 52 -10.03 -22.23 36.44
C ASP A 52 -11.33 -21.81 35.74
N LEU A 53 -11.56 -22.39 34.56
CA LEU A 53 -12.73 -22.11 33.75
C LEU A 53 -13.27 -23.40 33.13
N HIS A 54 -14.58 -23.60 33.20
CA HIS A 54 -15.26 -24.80 32.73
C HIS A 54 -16.17 -24.47 31.56
N MET A 55 -16.05 -25.22 30.46
CA MET A 55 -16.82 -25.00 29.24
C MET A 55 -17.47 -26.29 28.75
N VAL A 56 -18.73 -26.22 28.34
CA VAL A 56 -19.41 -27.31 27.64
C VAL A 56 -19.89 -26.81 26.29
N PHE A 57 -19.54 -27.54 25.24
CA PHE A 57 -19.95 -27.29 23.86
C PHE A 57 -21.04 -28.28 23.49
N ILE A 58 -22.25 -27.79 23.26
CA ILE A 58 -23.44 -28.58 22.96
C ILE A 58 -23.67 -28.59 21.45
N ASP A 59 -23.85 -29.79 20.90
CA ASP A 59 -24.26 -30.04 19.51
C ASP A 59 -25.71 -30.57 19.50
N LEU A 60 -26.56 -30.03 18.63
CA LEU A 60 -27.95 -30.47 18.46
C LEU A 60 -28.07 -31.49 17.32
N GLU A 61 -28.82 -32.56 17.54
CA GLU A 61 -29.00 -33.59 16.51
C GLU A 61 -29.88 -33.09 15.35
N LYS A 62 -29.28 -32.82 14.19
CA LYS A 62 -29.98 -32.40 12.96
C LYS A 62 -30.91 -31.21 13.24
N ALA A 63 -30.35 -30.15 13.81
CA ALA A 63 -31.08 -29.03 14.40
C ALA A 63 -32.17 -28.44 13.47
N TYR A 64 -31.86 -28.23 12.19
CA TYR A 64 -32.81 -27.68 11.21
C TYR A 64 -33.88 -28.69 10.79
N ASP A 65 -33.53 -29.97 10.64
CA ASP A 65 -34.44 -31.01 10.14
C ASP A 65 -35.45 -31.47 11.20
N LYS A 66 -35.12 -31.28 12.49
CA LYS A 66 -35.92 -31.79 13.61
C LYS A 66 -36.79 -30.74 14.31
N VAL A 67 -36.77 -29.47 13.90
CA VAL A 67 -37.61 -28.43 14.53
C VAL A 67 -39.09 -28.82 14.44
N PRO A 68 -39.80 -29.04 15.56
CA PRO A 68 -41.23 -29.34 15.51
C PRO A 68 -42.02 -28.13 15.02
N ARG A 69 -42.88 -28.29 14.01
CA ARG A 69 -43.68 -27.19 13.47
C ARG A 69 -44.56 -26.53 14.53
N SER A 70 -45.10 -27.33 15.46
CA SER A 70 -45.87 -26.82 16.60
C SER A 70 -45.07 -25.86 17.47
N VAL A 71 -43.80 -26.17 17.72
CA VAL A 71 -42.88 -25.34 18.51
C VAL A 71 -42.46 -24.10 17.73
N MET A 72 -42.27 -24.21 16.41
CA MET A 72 -42.05 -23.03 15.56
C MET A 72 -43.23 -22.05 15.61
N TRP A 73 -44.48 -22.54 15.52
CA TRP A 73 -45.66 -21.68 15.61
C TRP A 73 -45.83 -21.07 16.99
N TRP A 74 -45.56 -21.85 18.04
CA TRP A 74 -45.54 -21.36 19.42
C TRP A 74 -44.49 -20.27 19.60
N GLY A 75 -43.23 -20.50 19.20
CA GLY A 75 -42.15 -19.53 19.34
C GLY A 75 -42.40 -18.23 18.58
N LEU A 76 -42.99 -18.28 17.38
CA LEU A 76 -43.40 -17.05 16.69
C LEU A 76 -44.51 -16.29 17.45
N GLY A 77 -45.40 -17.01 18.13
CA GLY A 77 -46.41 -16.41 18.99
C GLY A 77 -45.81 -15.73 20.22
N GLU A 78 -44.91 -16.40 20.93
CA GLU A 78 -44.21 -15.84 22.11
C GLU A 78 -43.34 -14.63 21.74
N ALA A 79 -42.68 -14.67 20.57
CA ALA A 79 -41.93 -13.56 20.01
C ALA A 79 -42.80 -12.37 19.54
N GLN A 80 -44.11 -12.38 19.84
CA GLN A 80 -45.09 -11.35 19.50
C GLN A 80 -45.21 -11.06 17.99
N VAL A 81 -44.93 -12.07 17.14
CA VAL A 81 -45.10 -11.92 15.69
C VAL A 81 -46.60 -11.74 15.37
N PRO A 82 -46.97 -10.70 14.61
CA PRO A 82 -48.36 -10.50 14.22
C PRO A 82 -48.95 -11.73 13.51
N THR A 83 -50.17 -12.13 13.89
CA THR A 83 -50.84 -13.35 13.39
C THR A 83 -50.87 -13.43 11.86
N LYS A 84 -50.96 -12.30 11.16
CA LYS A 84 -50.91 -12.23 9.69
C LYS A 84 -49.62 -12.82 9.11
N TYR A 85 -48.46 -12.56 9.74
CA TYR A 85 -47.19 -13.14 9.32
C TYR A 85 -47.10 -14.61 9.68
N ILE A 86 -47.59 -15.02 10.86
CA ILE A 86 -47.63 -16.43 11.26
C ILE A 86 -48.46 -17.25 10.26
N THR A 87 -49.64 -16.75 9.84
CA THR A 87 -50.47 -17.42 8.83
C THR A 87 -49.75 -17.53 7.49
N LEU A 88 -49.10 -16.46 7.02
CA LEU A 88 -48.29 -16.48 5.79
C LEU A 88 -47.17 -17.53 5.84
N ILE A 89 -46.45 -17.63 6.96
CA ILE A 89 -45.39 -18.62 7.12
C ILE A 89 -45.99 -20.03 7.20
N LYS A 90 -47.12 -20.22 7.90
CA LYS A 90 -47.83 -21.51 7.92
C LYS A 90 -48.23 -21.98 6.52
N ASP A 91 -48.72 -21.07 5.68
CA ASP A 91 -49.09 -21.37 4.30
C ASP A 91 -47.87 -21.79 3.47
N MET A 92 -46.70 -21.20 3.70
CA MET A 92 -45.47 -21.63 3.03
C MET A 92 -45.07 -23.07 3.37
N TYR A 93 -45.32 -23.52 4.60
CA TYR A 93 -44.99 -24.88 5.06
C TYR A 93 -46.10 -25.90 4.79
N ARG A 94 -47.26 -25.46 4.32
CA ARG A 94 -48.44 -26.30 4.08
C ARG A 94 -48.19 -27.23 2.89
N ASP A 95 -48.48 -28.52 3.09
CA ASP A 95 -48.36 -29.57 2.06
C ASP A 95 -46.99 -29.64 1.35
N ALA A 96 -45.92 -29.15 2.00
CA ALA A 96 -44.57 -29.19 1.47
C ALA A 96 -44.14 -30.65 1.23
N ARG A 97 -43.63 -30.94 0.02
CA ARG A 97 -43.12 -32.26 -0.39
C ARG A 97 -41.68 -32.15 -0.88
N THR A 98 -40.93 -33.24 -0.80
CA THR A 98 -39.57 -33.35 -1.33
C THR A 98 -39.31 -34.74 -1.89
N CYS A 99 -38.29 -34.87 -2.73
CA CYS A 99 -37.71 -36.12 -3.18
C CYS A 99 -36.20 -36.15 -2.89
N VAL A 100 -35.57 -37.32 -2.98
CA VAL A 100 -34.12 -37.51 -2.81
C VAL A 100 -33.54 -37.93 -4.16
N ARG A 101 -32.46 -37.29 -4.60
CA ARG A 101 -31.73 -37.68 -5.81
C ARG A 101 -30.70 -38.75 -5.46
N THR A 102 -30.84 -39.94 -6.04
CA THR A 102 -29.88 -41.05 -5.93
C THR A 102 -29.12 -41.22 -7.26
N CYS A 103 -28.15 -42.15 -7.29
CA CYS A 103 -27.47 -42.55 -8.53
C CYS A 103 -28.41 -43.19 -9.56
N ASP A 104 -29.58 -43.67 -9.12
CA ASP A 104 -30.58 -44.36 -9.94
C ASP A 104 -31.74 -43.43 -10.36
N GLY A 105 -31.70 -42.15 -9.98
CA GLY A 105 -32.72 -41.14 -10.28
C GLY A 105 -33.33 -40.47 -9.05
N ASP A 106 -34.39 -39.68 -9.25
CA ASP A 106 -35.10 -39.02 -8.15
C ASP A 106 -36.13 -40.00 -7.54
N THR A 107 -36.21 -40.06 -6.20
CA THR A 107 -37.23 -40.87 -5.51
C THR A 107 -38.62 -40.27 -5.70
N ASN A 108 -39.67 -41.04 -5.39
CA ASN A 108 -41.02 -40.50 -5.27
C ASN A 108 -41.09 -39.37 -4.22
N ASP A 109 -41.96 -38.40 -4.47
CA ASP A 109 -42.21 -37.29 -3.55
C ASP A 109 -42.83 -37.78 -2.24
N PHE A 110 -42.32 -37.30 -1.12
CA PHE A 110 -42.89 -37.52 0.21
C PHE A 110 -43.10 -36.21 0.97
N PRO A 111 -44.10 -36.12 1.86
CA PRO A 111 -44.40 -34.89 2.60
C PRO A 111 -43.36 -34.60 3.69
N ILE A 112 -42.90 -33.36 3.77
CA ILE A 112 -42.13 -32.83 4.89
C ILE A 112 -43.11 -32.36 5.96
N LYS A 113 -43.05 -32.95 7.16
CA LYS A 113 -43.93 -32.60 8.29
C LYS A 113 -43.19 -31.98 9.49
N ILE A 114 -41.86 -32.02 9.48
CA ILE A 114 -40.98 -31.56 10.55
C ILE A 114 -39.78 -30.82 9.92
N GLY A 115 -39.17 -29.92 10.68
CA GLY A 115 -38.01 -29.17 10.25
C GLY A 115 -38.32 -27.91 9.46
N LEU A 116 -37.26 -27.15 9.21
CA LEU A 116 -37.25 -25.91 8.43
C LEU A 116 -36.95 -26.20 6.95
N HIS A 117 -37.35 -25.30 6.05
CA HIS A 117 -37.04 -25.47 4.63
C HIS A 117 -35.54 -25.32 4.38
N GLN A 118 -34.92 -26.34 3.79
CA GLN A 118 -33.51 -26.31 3.40
C GLN A 118 -33.31 -25.34 2.22
N GLY A 119 -32.32 -24.46 2.32
CA GLY A 119 -32.02 -23.46 1.28
C GLY A 119 -32.98 -22.27 1.21
N SER A 120 -33.89 -22.14 2.19
CA SER A 120 -34.76 -20.97 2.38
C SER A 120 -33.97 -19.78 2.93
N ALA A 121 -34.30 -18.58 2.46
CA ALA A 121 -33.73 -17.34 2.99
C ALA A 121 -34.30 -16.95 4.36
N LEU A 122 -35.49 -17.48 4.72
CA LEU A 122 -36.20 -17.16 5.95
C LEU A 122 -35.86 -18.14 7.10
N SER A 123 -35.63 -19.42 6.79
CA SER A 123 -35.35 -20.47 7.77
C SER A 123 -34.26 -20.13 8.81
N PRO A 124 -33.11 -19.50 8.46
CA PRO A 124 -32.08 -19.21 9.45
C PRO A 124 -32.56 -18.25 10.55
N TYR A 125 -33.36 -17.25 10.18
CA TYR A 125 -33.91 -16.30 11.15
C TYR A 125 -35.04 -16.90 11.99
N LEU A 126 -35.88 -17.75 11.39
CA LEU A 126 -36.90 -18.50 12.14
C LEU A 126 -36.25 -19.43 13.18
N PHE A 127 -35.16 -20.10 12.82
CA PHE A 127 -34.41 -20.94 13.75
C PHE A 127 -33.87 -20.11 14.93
N ALA A 128 -33.21 -18.98 14.64
CA ALA A 128 -32.68 -18.09 15.66
C ALA A 128 -33.77 -17.60 16.63
N LEU A 129 -34.93 -17.17 16.12
CA LEU A 129 -36.06 -16.74 16.94
C LEU A 129 -36.61 -17.86 17.83
N VAL A 130 -36.85 -19.05 17.26
CA VAL A 130 -37.41 -20.18 18.02
C VAL A 130 -36.43 -20.66 19.09
N MET A 131 -35.14 -20.77 18.76
CA MET A 131 -34.11 -21.12 19.73
C MET A 131 -34.01 -20.08 20.85
N ASP A 132 -34.13 -18.80 20.52
CA ASP A 132 -34.14 -17.72 21.50
C ASP A 132 -35.34 -17.86 22.45
N GLU A 133 -36.56 -18.02 21.94
CA GLU A 133 -37.75 -18.19 22.79
C GLU A 133 -37.71 -19.45 23.66
N VAL A 134 -37.20 -20.56 23.11
CA VAL A 134 -37.07 -21.81 23.87
C VAL A 134 -36.07 -21.66 25.02
N THR A 135 -35.04 -20.84 24.85
CA THR A 135 -33.92 -20.73 25.80
C THR A 135 -33.88 -19.41 26.58
N ARG A 136 -34.82 -18.48 26.32
CA ARG A 136 -34.85 -17.11 26.84
C ARG A 136 -34.67 -17.02 28.35
N GLU A 137 -35.28 -17.94 29.10
CA GLU A 137 -35.26 -17.94 30.58
C GLU A 137 -34.00 -18.58 31.18
N ILE A 138 -33.22 -19.32 30.38
CA ILE A 138 -32.06 -20.10 30.86
C ILE A 138 -30.71 -19.58 30.31
N GLN A 139 -30.73 -18.58 29.44
CA GLN A 139 -29.53 -17.94 28.92
C GLN A 139 -28.87 -17.06 30.01
N SER A 140 -27.58 -17.29 30.24
CA SER A 140 -26.74 -16.39 31.05
C SER A 140 -26.19 -15.25 30.19
N ASP A 141 -25.74 -14.15 30.80
CA ASP A 141 -25.17 -13.03 30.02
C ASP A 141 -23.94 -13.44 29.18
N VAL A 142 -23.72 -12.77 28.05
CA VAL A 142 -22.48 -12.93 27.26
C VAL A 142 -21.28 -12.45 28.10
N PRO A 143 -20.16 -13.20 28.16
CA PRO A 143 -19.79 -14.39 27.37
C PRO A 143 -20.10 -15.76 28.02
N TRP A 144 -20.88 -15.82 29.10
CA TRP A 144 -21.16 -17.06 29.85
C TRP A 144 -22.08 -18.05 29.13
N CYS A 145 -22.86 -17.56 28.19
CA CYS A 145 -23.65 -18.37 27.27
C CYS A 145 -23.61 -17.71 25.89
N MET A 146 -23.17 -18.44 24.88
CA MET A 146 -23.15 -17.95 23.49
C MET A 146 -23.68 -19.01 22.55
N LEU A 147 -24.49 -18.59 21.59
CA LEU A 147 -25.09 -19.43 20.57
C LEU A 147 -24.62 -18.95 19.20
N PHE A 148 -24.25 -19.87 18.33
CA PHE A 148 -24.04 -19.62 16.92
C PHE A 148 -24.90 -20.62 16.13
N ALA A 149 -26.14 -20.21 15.85
CA ALA A 149 -27.18 -21.11 15.37
C ALA A 149 -27.37 -22.31 16.33
N ASP A 150 -26.99 -23.51 15.91
CA ASP A 150 -27.08 -24.76 16.65
C ASP A 150 -25.87 -25.08 17.54
N ASP A 151 -24.75 -24.38 17.37
CA ASP A 151 -23.57 -24.49 18.23
C ASP A 151 -23.78 -23.66 19.51
N VAL A 152 -23.92 -24.31 20.67
CA VAL A 152 -24.11 -23.63 21.96
C VAL A 152 -22.89 -23.86 22.84
N VAL A 153 -22.38 -22.79 23.46
CA VAL A 153 -21.34 -22.88 24.49
C VAL A 153 -21.85 -22.34 25.83
N LEU A 154 -21.65 -23.14 26.87
CA LEU A 154 -21.96 -22.81 28.25
C LEU A 154 -20.66 -22.73 29.04
N VAL A 155 -20.45 -21.62 29.75
CA VAL A 155 -19.25 -21.38 30.53
C VAL A 155 -19.63 -21.16 32.00
N ASP A 156 -18.81 -21.67 32.91
CA ASP A 156 -18.95 -21.46 34.35
C ASP A 156 -17.58 -21.47 35.04
N GLU A 157 -17.48 -20.81 36.19
CA GLU A 157 -16.27 -20.83 37.01
C GLU A 157 -16.11 -22.15 37.77
N SER A 158 -17.17 -22.96 37.84
CA SER A 158 -17.19 -24.22 38.56
C SER A 158 -17.71 -25.37 37.68
N ARG A 159 -17.11 -26.55 37.86
CA ARG A 159 -17.60 -27.79 37.23
C ARG A 159 -19.08 -28.04 37.55
N ASP A 160 -19.46 -27.92 38.82
CA ASP A 160 -20.83 -28.18 39.24
C ASP A 160 -21.81 -27.14 38.64
N GLY A 161 -21.35 -25.90 38.44
CA GLY A 161 -22.10 -24.87 37.73
C GLY A 161 -22.33 -25.22 36.27
N VAL A 162 -21.30 -25.64 35.54
CA VAL A 162 -21.46 -26.04 34.13
C VAL A 162 -22.33 -27.30 33.99
N ASN A 163 -22.24 -28.24 34.92
CA ASN A 163 -23.07 -29.45 34.93
C ASN A 163 -24.56 -29.13 35.19
N ARG A 164 -24.85 -28.23 36.15
CA ARG A 164 -26.22 -27.74 36.38
C ARG A 164 -26.79 -27.02 35.15
N LYS A 165 -25.98 -26.16 34.50
CA LYS A 165 -26.38 -25.47 33.28
C LYS A 165 -26.67 -26.46 32.16
N LEU A 166 -25.79 -27.44 31.94
CA LEU A 166 -25.97 -28.47 30.90
C LEU A 166 -27.28 -29.25 31.09
N GLU A 167 -27.58 -29.69 32.31
CA GLU A 167 -28.80 -30.48 32.58
C GLU A 167 -30.07 -29.64 32.44
N LEU A 168 -30.03 -28.36 32.84
CA LEU A 168 -31.11 -27.40 32.60
C LEU A 168 -31.35 -27.19 31.11
N TRP A 169 -30.28 -27.01 30.33
CA TRP A 169 -30.36 -26.87 28.87
C TRP A 169 -30.91 -28.12 28.20
N ARG A 170 -30.48 -29.32 28.63
CA ARG A 170 -31.02 -30.60 28.17
C ARG A 170 -32.53 -30.66 28.39
N HIS A 171 -32.98 -30.44 29.62
CA HIS A 171 -34.39 -30.53 29.97
C HIS A 171 -35.24 -29.56 29.15
N THR A 172 -34.85 -28.29 29.07
CA THR A 172 -35.60 -27.25 28.34
C THR A 172 -35.69 -27.55 26.84
N LEU A 173 -34.58 -27.95 26.22
CA LEU A 173 -34.53 -28.27 24.79
C LEU A 173 -35.30 -29.55 24.45
N GLU A 174 -35.10 -30.63 25.22
CA GLU A 174 -35.77 -31.92 24.98
C GLU A 174 -37.28 -31.83 25.22
N CYS A 175 -37.74 -31.05 26.21
CA CYS A 175 -39.18 -30.78 26.42
C CYS A 175 -39.83 -30.07 25.22
N LYS A 176 -39.06 -29.32 24.43
CA LYS A 176 -39.52 -28.65 23.20
C LYS A 176 -39.14 -29.42 21.93
N GLY A 177 -38.69 -30.68 22.06
CA GLY A 177 -38.42 -31.58 20.94
C GLY A 177 -37.04 -31.41 20.28
N PHE A 178 -36.15 -30.59 20.83
CA PHE A 178 -34.75 -30.50 20.41
C PHE A 178 -33.91 -31.53 21.16
N ARG A 179 -33.18 -32.39 20.45
CA ARG A 179 -32.35 -33.42 21.07
C ARG A 179 -30.87 -33.03 21.01
N LEU A 180 -30.19 -33.15 22.15
CA LEU A 180 -28.75 -32.95 22.25
C LEU A 180 -28.03 -34.21 21.74
N SER A 181 -26.94 -33.99 21.00
CA SER A 181 -26.06 -35.03 20.51
C SER A 181 -25.10 -35.45 21.62
N ARG A 182 -25.41 -36.58 22.26
CA ARG A 182 -24.62 -37.12 23.38
C ARG A 182 -23.17 -37.45 22.98
N ALA A 183 -22.95 -37.88 21.74
CA ALA A 183 -21.64 -38.28 21.24
C ALA A 183 -20.76 -37.10 20.80
N LYS A 184 -21.36 -35.93 20.52
CA LYS A 184 -20.65 -34.74 20.01
C LYS A 184 -20.61 -33.59 21.01
N THR A 185 -21.37 -33.68 22.10
CA THR A 185 -21.28 -32.72 23.20
C THR A 185 -19.96 -32.99 23.93
N GLU A 186 -19.12 -31.96 24.07
CA GLU A 186 -17.77 -32.08 24.63
C GLU A 186 -17.56 -31.09 25.77
N TYR A 187 -16.74 -31.49 26.75
CA TYR A 187 -16.41 -30.72 27.94
C TYR A 187 -14.93 -30.34 27.93
N MET A 188 -14.61 -29.09 28.25
CA MET A 188 -13.24 -28.59 28.38
C MET A 188 -13.06 -27.91 29.73
N MET A 189 -11.96 -28.24 30.41
CA MET A 189 -11.52 -27.60 31.64
C MET A 189 -10.22 -26.85 31.37
N CYS A 190 -10.20 -25.55 31.65
CA CYS A 190 -9.00 -24.74 31.58
C CYS A 190 -8.38 -24.66 32.98
N GLU A 191 -7.30 -25.41 33.18
CA GLU A 191 -6.58 -25.54 34.45
C GLU A 191 -5.52 -24.43 34.56
N PHE A 192 -5.94 -23.24 35.01
CA PHE A 192 -5.06 -22.07 35.19
C PHE A 192 -4.61 -21.88 36.64
N SER A 193 -5.33 -22.47 37.59
CA SER A 193 -5.01 -22.44 39.01
C SER A 193 -3.89 -23.44 39.35
N VAL A 194 -3.16 -23.16 40.44
CA VAL A 194 -2.05 -24.02 40.92
C VAL A 194 -2.58 -25.14 41.84
N THR A 195 -3.84 -25.05 42.27
CA THR A 195 -4.50 -25.98 43.18
C THR A 195 -5.05 -27.18 42.43
N ARG A 196 -4.64 -28.39 42.82
CA ARG A 196 -5.25 -29.63 42.32
C ARG A 196 -6.68 -29.74 42.87
N HIS A 197 -7.67 -29.51 42.00
CA HIS A 197 -9.06 -29.83 42.29
C HIS A 197 -9.33 -31.33 42.09
N GLU A 198 -10.29 -31.88 42.85
CA GLU A 198 -10.71 -33.29 42.74
C GLU A 198 -11.21 -33.62 41.32
N ASP A 199 -10.71 -34.72 40.77
CA ASP A 199 -11.24 -35.31 39.53
C ASP A 199 -12.73 -35.63 39.74
N GLY A 200 -13.58 -35.03 38.94
CA GLY A 200 -14.92 -35.56 38.78
C GLY A 200 -15.55 -35.04 37.51
N ASP A 201 -16.54 -35.79 37.06
CA ASP A 201 -16.96 -35.77 35.67
C ASP A 201 -18.21 -34.92 35.46
N VAL A 202 -18.30 -34.31 34.28
CA VAL A 202 -19.55 -33.71 33.79
C VAL A 202 -20.36 -34.82 33.14
N SER A 203 -21.64 -34.92 33.50
CA SER A 203 -22.52 -35.98 32.98
C SER A 203 -23.82 -35.41 32.41
N LEU A 204 -24.30 -36.04 31.34
CA LEU A 204 -25.55 -35.70 30.66
C LEU A 204 -26.52 -36.88 30.80
N ASN A 205 -27.51 -36.76 31.68
CA ASN A 205 -28.42 -37.86 32.07
C ASN A 205 -27.67 -39.15 32.51
N GLY A 206 -26.66 -38.99 33.38
CA GLY A 206 -25.86 -40.09 33.92
C GLY A 206 -24.78 -40.66 32.97
N GLN A 207 -24.70 -40.18 31.73
CA GLN A 207 -23.63 -40.55 30.79
C GLN A 207 -22.50 -39.52 30.84
N LEU A 208 -21.24 -39.97 30.91
CA LEU A 208 -20.07 -39.10 30.93
C LEU A 208 -19.97 -38.26 29.65
N VAL A 209 -19.75 -36.96 29.79
CA VAL A 209 -19.38 -36.07 28.67
C VAL A 209 -17.87 -36.16 28.46
N ALA A 210 -17.43 -36.30 27.21
CA ALA A 210 -16.02 -36.47 26.92
C ALA A 210 -15.22 -35.19 27.28
N LYS A 211 -14.26 -35.31 28.22
CA LYS A 211 -13.28 -34.25 28.52
C LYS A 211 -12.26 -34.15 27.37
N LYS A 212 -12.05 -32.95 26.83
CA LYS A 212 -11.11 -32.66 25.74
C LYS A 212 -10.16 -31.55 26.13
N ASP A 213 -8.88 -31.74 25.81
CA ASP A 213 -7.84 -30.73 25.97
C ASP A 213 -7.88 -29.66 24.87
N THR A 214 -8.47 -30.02 23.71
CA THR A 214 -8.62 -29.13 22.55
C THR A 214 -9.99 -29.30 21.92
N PHE A 215 -10.63 -28.21 21.50
CA PHE A 215 -11.96 -28.21 20.90
C PHE A 215 -12.01 -27.29 19.68
N ARG A 216 -12.67 -27.71 18.59
CA ARG A 216 -12.84 -26.87 17.40
C ARG A 216 -14.11 -26.03 17.52
N TYR A 217 -13.98 -24.79 18.00
CA TYR A 217 -15.08 -23.84 18.12
C TYR A 217 -15.16 -22.90 16.91
N LEU A 218 -16.25 -22.97 16.14
CA LEU A 218 -16.53 -22.09 14.99
C LEU A 218 -15.38 -22.00 13.96
N GLY A 219 -14.63 -23.09 13.79
CA GLY A 219 -13.48 -23.17 12.87
C GLY A 219 -12.13 -22.77 13.47
N SER A 220 -12.08 -22.45 14.76
CA SER A 220 -10.86 -22.17 15.53
C SER A 220 -10.62 -23.26 16.59
N MET A 221 -9.38 -23.70 16.79
CA MET A 221 -9.04 -24.59 17.91
C MET A 221 -8.87 -23.78 19.21
N LEU A 222 -9.61 -24.19 20.23
CA LEU A 222 -9.42 -23.77 21.62
C LEU A 222 -8.60 -24.84 22.34
N GLN A 223 -7.71 -24.44 23.24
CA GLN A 223 -6.85 -25.32 24.02
C GLN A 223 -7.01 -25.04 25.52
N LYS A 224 -6.92 -26.06 26.37
CA LYS A 224 -7.11 -25.94 27.82
C LYS A 224 -6.16 -24.96 28.52
N ASP A 225 -4.98 -24.74 27.97
CA ASP A 225 -3.96 -23.82 28.46
C ASP A 225 -4.12 -22.40 27.92
N GLY A 226 -5.12 -22.16 27.07
CA GLY A 226 -5.38 -20.87 26.43
C GLY A 226 -4.35 -20.50 25.37
N ASP A 227 -3.54 -21.46 24.88
CA ASP A 227 -2.62 -21.24 23.77
C ASP A 227 -3.33 -21.30 22.39
N ILE A 228 -2.62 -20.89 21.34
CA ILE A 228 -3.10 -20.85 19.96
C ILE A 228 -2.36 -21.82 19.04
N ASP A 229 -1.33 -22.52 19.53
CA ASP A 229 -0.46 -23.40 18.76
C ASP A 229 -1.21 -24.48 17.97
N GLU A 230 -2.22 -25.11 18.58
CA GLU A 230 -3.03 -26.12 17.90
C GLU A 230 -3.93 -25.49 16.83
N ASP A 231 -4.39 -24.25 17.03
CA ASP A 231 -5.19 -23.53 16.01
C ASP A 231 -4.36 -23.20 14.78
N VAL A 232 -3.12 -22.76 15.01
CA VAL A 232 -2.16 -22.49 13.93
C VAL A 232 -1.83 -23.78 13.17
N ARG A 233 -1.49 -24.87 13.88
CA ARG A 233 -1.23 -26.19 13.27
C ARG A 233 -2.44 -26.68 12.47
N HIS A 234 -3.63 -26.57 13.05
CA HIS A 234 -4.87 -27.02 12.43
C HIS A 234 -5.22 -26.23 11.16
N ARG A 235 -5.08 -24.90 11.17
CA ARG A 235 -5.33 -24.04 9.99
C ARG A 235 -4.36 -24.34 8.86
N ILE A 236 -3.08 -24.55 9.17
CA ILE A 236 -2.06 -24.95 8.18
C ILE A 236 -2.44 -26.32 7.58
N PHE A 237 -2.76 -27.30 8.43
CA PHE A 237 -3.08 -28.65 7.96
C PHE A 237 -4.38 -28.69 7.13
N SER A 238 -5.42 -27.95 7.54
CA SER A 238 -6.68 -27.88 6.78
C SER A 238 -6.48 -27.27 5.39
N ARG A 239 -5.65 -26.23 5.26
CA ARG A 239 -5.31 -25.62 3.97
C ARG A 239 -4.50 -26.55 3.07
N LEU A 240 -3.59 -27.34 3.64
CA LEU A 240 -2.84 -28.35 2.90
C LEU A 240 -3.76 -29.48 2.38
N VAL A 241 -4.75 -29.90 3.15
CA VAL A 241 -5.74 -30.91 2.74
C VAL A 241 -6.69 -30.36 1.66
N GLU A 242 -7.14 -29.11 1.76
CA GLU A 242 -7.90 -28.41 0.71
C GLU A 242 -7.12 -28.28 -0.61
N MET A 243 -5.83 -27.96 -0.51
CA MET A 243 -4.94 -27.90 -1.67
C MET A 243 -4.75 -29.29 -2.29
N ALA A 244 -4.53 -30.33 -1.46
CA ALA A 244 -4.38 -31.71 -1.91
C ALA A 244 -5.64 -32.27 -2.57
N SER A 245 -6.83 -31.92 -2.08
CA SER A 245 -8.11 -32.34 -2.67
C SER A 245 -8.39 -31.61 -3.99
N SER A 246 -8.04 -30.33 -4.08
CA SER A 246 -8.12 -29.54 -5.32
C SER A 246 -7.19 -30.08 -6.41
N ILE A 247 -5.96 -30.46 -6.03
CA ILE A 247 -5.00 -31.12 -6.93
C ILE A 247 -5.50 -32.52 -7.33
N ARG A 248 -6.08 -33.29 -6.40
CA ARG A 248 -6.70 -34.60 -6.72
C ARG A 248 -7.84 -34.48 -7.73
N ARG A 249 -8.61 -33.39 -7.66
CA ARG A 249 -9.67 -33.08 -8.63
C ARG A 249 -9.10 -32.73 -10.01
N LEU A 250 -8.01 -31.96 -10.06
CA LEU A 250 -7.28 -31.67 -11.30
C LEU A 250 -6.66 -32.93 -11.92
N MET A 251 -6.12 -33.84 -11.09
CA MET A 251 -5.56 -35.13 -11.55
C MET A 251 -6.59 -36.08 -12.15
N ARG A 252 -7.90 -35.90 -11.90
CA ARG A 252 -8.96 -36.69 -12.56
C ARG A 252 -9.34 -36.15 -13.94
N GLN A 253 -8.94 -34.91 -14.27
CA GLN A 253 -9.29 -34.24 -15.53
C GLN A 253 -8.15 -34.25 -16.56
N GLU A 254 -6.89 -34.45 -16.14
CA GLU A 254 -5.72 -34.48 -17.05
C GLU A 254 -4.89 -35.77 -16.90
N GLY A 255 -4.52 -36.39 -18.01
CA GLY A 255 -3.88 -37.71 -18.09
C GLY A 255 -2.58 -37.89 -17.28
N ALA A 256 -2.32 -39.17 -16.92
CA ALA A 256 -1.47 -39.66 -15.83
C ALA A 256 0.05 -39.36 -15.84
N THR A 257 0.58 -38.58 -16.79
CA THR A 257 2.03 -38.31 -16.91
C THR A 257 2.47 -36.96 -16.31
N LYS A 258 1.68 -35.87 -16.44
CA LYS A 258 1.96 -34.59 -15.73
C LYS A 258 1.64 -34.67 -14.23
N ALA A 259 0.67 -35.49 -13.86
CA ALA A 259 0.22 -35.70 -12.48
C ALA A 259 1.30 -36.32 -11.58
N LYS A 260 2.12 -37.26 -12.08
CA LYS A 260 3.19 -37.92 -11.28
C LYS A 260 4.32 -36.96 -10.88
N SER A 261 4.66 -36.00 -11.75
CA SER A 261 5.66 -34.96 -11.47
C SER A 261 5.17 -33.93 -10.45
N LEU A 262 3.90 -33.51 -10.55
CA LEU A 262 3.28 -32.65 -9.54
C LEU A 262 3.11 -33.38 -8.19
N TRP A 263 2.71 -34.66 -8.21
CA TRP A 263 2.52 -35.46 -7.00
C TRP A 263 3.83 -35.73 -6.27
N SER A 264 4.94 -35.95 -6.99
CA SER A 264 6.30 -36.02 -6.44
C SER A 264 6.71 -34.71 -5.75
N LYS A 265 6.45 -33.55 -6.37
CA LYS A 265 6.74 -32.23 -5.77
C LYS A 265 5.87 -31.94 -4.55
N VAL A 266 4.61 -32.37 -4.55
CA VAL A 266 3.69 -32.25 -3.41
C VAL A 266 4.07 -33.20 -2.28
N LEU A 267 4.46 -34.46 -2.55
CA LEU A 267 4.97 -35.37 -1.52
C LEU A 267 6.25 -34.83 -0.86
N MET A 268 7.11 -34.18 -1.64
CA MET A 268 8.33 -33.54 -1.17
C MET A 268 8.06 -32.29 -0.32
N LEU A 269 7.03 -31.50 -0.66
CA LEU A 269 6.49 -30.42 0.16
C LEU A 269 5.84 -30.93 1.45
N VAL A 270 5.13 -32.06 1.40
CA VAL A 270 4.53 -32.72 2.58
C VAL A 270 5.60 -33.34 3.47
N ASP A 271 6.68 -33.91 2.92
CA ASP A 271 7.83 -34.40 3.69
C ASP A 271 8.64 -33.22 4.30
N LEU A 272 8.78 -32.11 3.57
CA LEU A 272 9.40 -30.87 4.07
C LEU A 272 8.58 -30.25 5.20
N LEU A 273 7.24 -30.27 5.10
CA LEU A 273 6.32 -29.80 6.13
C LEU A 273 6.22 -30.76 7.33
N SER A 274 6.33 -32.08 7.10
CA SER A 274 6.44 -33.09 8.16
C SER A 274 7.75 -32.95 8.95
N ARG A 275 8.86 -32.63 8.26
CA ARG A 275 10.16 -32.29 8.87
C ARG A 275 10.15 -30.94 9.57
N LEU A 276 9.38 -29.96 9.08
CA LEU A 276 9.11 -28.70 9.79
C LEU A 276 8.35 -28.96 11.10
N VAL A 277 7.38 -29.87 11.13
CA VAL A 277 6.64 -30.22 12.36
C VAL A 277 7.49 -31.04 13.34
N ASN A 278 8.30 -32.00 12.88
CA ASN A 278 9.20 -32.76 13.75
C ASN A 278 10.45 -31.96 14.19
N GLY A 279 10.80 -30.90 13.45
CA GLY A 279 11.87 -29.96 13.80
C GLY A 279 11.50 -28.89 14.82
N TRP A 280 10.21 -28.78 15.19
CA TRP A 280 9.73 -27.82 16.20
C TRP A 280 10.02 -28.22 17.64
N ILE A 281 10.46 -29.45 17.91
CA ILE A 281 10.46 -29.98 19.29
C ILE A 281 11.83 -29.88 20.00
N TRP A 282 12.96 -29.62 19.32
CA TRP A 282 14.23 -29.41 20.03
C TRP A 282 15.11 -28.33 19.38
N ASP A 283 15.00 -27.12 19.94
CA ASP A 283 16.02 -26.07 20.01
C ASP A 283 16.45 -25.34 18.70
N LYS A 284 15.74 -24.24 18.36
CA LYS A 284 16.26 -22.94 17.83
C LYS A 284 15.11 -22.11 17.21
N ARG A 285 14.84 -20.91 17.74
CA ARG A 285 14.04 -19.86 17.05
C ARG A 285 14.65 -19.62 15.66
N SER A 286 13.94 -19.95 14.57
CA SER A 286 14.42 -19.55 13.25
C SER A 286 14.28 -18.03 13.12
N SER A 287 15.42 -17.36 12.98
CA SER A 287 15.46 -16.00 12.48
C SER A 287 14.86 -16.01 11.07
N ASP A 288 13.87 -15.15 10.80
CA ASP A 288 13.45 -14.89 9.41
C ASP A 288 14.71 -14.52 8.63
N PRO A 289 15.08 -15.27 7.57
CA PRO A 289 16.32 -15.06 6.85
C PRO A 289 16.43 -13.65 6.26
N ARG A 290 15.30 -12.95 6.04
CA ARG A 290 15.28 -11.56 5.55
C ARG A 290 15.91 -10.58 6.54
N TYR A 291 15.86 -10.85 7.84
CA TYR A 291 16.40 -9.97 8.89
C TYR A 291 17.85 -10.27 9.26
N VAL A 292 18.42 -11.37 8.74
CA VAL A 292 19.80 -11.77 9.01
C VAL A 292 20.76 -10.83 8.29
N ALA A 293 21.58 -10.11 9.07
CA ALA A 293 22.63 -9.28 8.52
C ALA A 293 23.87 -10.11 8.14
N SER A 294 24.25 -10.05 6.87
CA SER A 294 25.43 -10.71 6.28
C SER A 294 26.77 -10.09 6.67
N SER A 295 26.77 -8.87 7.21
CA SER A 295 27.98 -8.13 7.56
C SER A 295 28.41 -8.41 9.00
N ASP A 296 29.72 -8.64 9.18
CA ASP A 296 30.33 -8.71 10.51
C ASP A 296 30.46 -7.29 11.09
N VAL A 297 30.23 -7.18 12.41
CA VAL A 297 30.33 -5.90 13.10
C VAL A 297 31.82 -5.53 13.23
N GLN A 298 32.22 -4.40 12.64
CA GLN A 298 33.57 -3.86 12.84
C GLN A 298 33.58 -3.02 14.12
N TRP A 299 33.90 -3.69 15.25
CA TRP A 299 33.78 -3.09 16.58
C TRP A 299 34.65 -1.84 16.79
N GLU A 300 35.82 -1.76 16.15
CA GLU A 300 36.68 -0.58 16.21
C GLU A 300 36.00 0.64 15.58
N ASP A 301 35.29 0.46 14.46
CA ASP A 301 34.57 1.52 13.78
C ASP A 301 33.34 1.96 14.58
N VAL A 302 32.62 1.00 15.15
CA VAL A 302 31.51 1.26 16.08
C VAL A 302 31.99 2.06 17.30
N TYR A 303 33.12 1.68 17.90
CA TYR A 303 33.71 2.40 19.03
C TYR A 303 34.10 3.83 18.62
N LYS A 304 34.81 3.99 17.50
CA LYS A 304 35.18 5.31 16.96
C LYS A 304 33.98 6.19 16.65
N ALA A 305 32.85 5.61 16.24
CA ALA A 305 31.62 6.33 15.98
C ALA A 305 30.98 6.84 17.28
N VAL A 306 30.85 5.97 18.30
CA VAL A 306 30.05 6.24 19.50
C VAL A 306 30.84 6.92 20.63
N LYS A 307 32.18 6.77 20.69
CA LYS A 307 32.99 7.29 21.81
C LYS A 307 32.87 8.79 22.09
N ASN A 308 32.52 9.58 21.07
CA ASN A 308 32.40 11.03 21.17
C ASN A 308 30.95 11.50 21.41
N VAL A 309 30.00 10.59 21.62
CA VAL A 309 28.62 10.94 21.98
C VAL A 309 28.65 11.50 23.40
N ASN A 310 28.68 12.84 23.51
CA ASN A 310 28.83 13.56 24.77
C ASN A 310 27.51 13.59 25.56
N ILE A 311 27.49 12.98 26.74
CA ILE A 311 26.35 12.98 27.68
C ILE A 311 26.75 13.55 29.06
N GLY A 312 27.88 14.25 29.14
CA GLY A 312 28.49 14.60 30.43
C GLY A 312 29.01 13.37 31.18
N GLU A 313 29.02 13.42 32.52
CA GLU A 313 29.51 12.32 33.41
C GLU A 313 28.56 11.11 33.51
N LYS A 314 27.60 10.97 32.59
CA LYS A 314 26.56 9.93 32.65
C LYS A 314 26.89 8.74 31.75
N LYS A 315 26.56 7.55 32.25
CA LYS A 315 26.61 6.27 31.51
C LYS A 315 25.70 6.32 30.29
N LEU A 316 26.22 5.93 29.13
CA LEU A 316 25.46 5.80 27.87
C LEU A 316 24.36 4.74 28.01
N LYS A 317 23.14 5.07 27.61
CA LYS A 317 22.04 4.10 27.47
C LYS A 317 21.85 3.72 26.02
N VAL A 318 22.11 2.46 25.69
CA VAL A 318 22.10 1.96 24.32
C VAL A 318 20.97 0.95 24.13
N GLY A 319 20.06 1.25 23.20
CA GLY A 319 19.04 0.32 22.73
C GLY A 319 19.57 -0.49 21.54
N LEU A 320 19.59 -1.82 21.63
CA LEU A 320 20.12 -2.72 20.61
C LEU A 320 18.97 -3.38 19.83
N LEU A 321 18.90 -3.12 18.53
CA LEU A 321 17.92 -3.71 17.60
C LEU A 321 18.62 -4.60 16.57
N ASN A 322 18.15 -5.84 16.44
CA ASN A 322 18.66 -6.84 15.46
C ASN A 322 20.13 -7.27 15.64
N PHE A 323 20.64 -7.25 16.87
CA PHE A 323 21.93 -7.84 17.23
C PHE A 323 21.75 -9.22 17.85
N ASN A 324 22.67 -10.14 17.59
CA ASN A 324 22.66 -11.48 18.16
C ASN A 324 23.27 -11.52 19.59
N ARG A 325 23.18 -12.68 20.25
CA ARG A 325 23.64 -12.84 21.64
C ARG A 325 25.16 -12.68 21.79
N THR A 326 25.95 -13.09 20.80
CA THR A 326 27.42 -12.94 20.85
C THR A 326 27.84 -11.48 20.67
N GLU A 327 27.12 -10.74 19.82
CA GLU A 327 27.31 -9.31 19.61
C GLU A 327 26.91 -8.50 20.85
N PHE A 328 25.87 -8.92 21.59
CA PHE A 328 25.53 -8.32 22.88
C PHE A 328 26.70 -8.35 23.87
N GLY A 329 27.40 -9.48 23.98
CA GLY A 329 28.61 -9.58 24.82
C GLY A 329 29.72 -8.65 24.35
N SER A 330 29.90 -8.50 23.04
CA SER A 330 30.91 -7.59 22.48
C SER A 330 30.59 -6.12 22.76
N TRP A 331 29.31 -5.71 22.71
CA TRP A 331 28.86 -4.38 23.12
C TRP A 331 29.22 -4.08 24.58
N THR A 332 28.94 -5.02 25.49
CA THR A 332 29.27 -4.86 26.92
C THR A 332 30.77 -4.81 27.18
N GLN A 333 31.60 -5.49 26.40
CA GLN A 333 33.04 -5.45 26.53
C GLN A 333 33.63 -4.14 26.00
N MET A 334 33.07 -3.61 24.90
CA MET A 334 33.53 -2.38 24.25
C MET A 334 33.22 -1.13 25.09
N LEU A 335 32.05 -1.08 25.75
CA LEU A 335 31.65 0.04 26.61
C LEU A 335 31.15 -0.50 27.98
N PRO A 336 32.06 -0.91 28.88
CA PRO A 336 31.70 -1.60 30.12
C PRO A 336 30.93 -0.72 31.12
N GLU A 337 31.03 0.61 31.00
CA GLU A 337 30.33 1.54 31.87
C GLU A 337 28.91 1.88 31.37
N SER A 338 28.50 1.40 30.19
CA SER A 338 27.22 1.74 29.55
C SER A 338 26.10 0.75 29.90
N GLU A 339 24.85 1.21 29.84
CA GLU A 339 23.65 0.38 29.99
C GLU A 339 23.13 -0.09 28.63
N PHE A 340 22.87 -1.39 28.47
CA PHE A 340 22.37 -1.96 27.22
C PHE A 340 20.98 -2.58 27.41
N SER A 341 20.05 -2.27 26.50
CA SER A 341 18.72 -2.89 26.47
C SER A 341 18.44 -3.49 25.09
N ILE A 342 17.93 -4.72 25.07
CA ILE A 342 17.53 -5.38 23.83
C ILE A 342 16.13 -4.89 23.44
N ILE A 343 16.00 -4.32 22.24
CA ILE A 343 14.73 -3.93 21.64
C ILE A 343 14.19 -5.14 20.87
N ARG A 344 13.00 -5.60 21.22
CA ARG A 344 12.35 -6.71 20.53
C ARG A 344 11.55 -6.18 19.36
N LEU A 345 11.64 -6.85 18.22
CA LEU A 345 10.85 -6.55 17.03
C LEU A 345 10.35 -7.87 16.44
N GLU A 346 9.04 -7.99 16.27
CA GLU A 346 8.47 -9.10 15.51
C GLU A 346 8.73 -8.88 14.02
N HIS A 347 9.11 -9.93 13.30
CA HIS A 347 9.37 -9.81 11.86
C HIS A 347 8.08 -9.53 11.08
N ALA A 348 8.19 -8.75 10.00
CA ALA A 348 7.08 -8.52 9.09
C ALA A 348 6.54 -9.85 8.54
N ASN A 349 5.23 -9.96 8.32
CA ASN A 349 4.64 -11.15 7.72
C ASN A 349 5.31 -11.47 6.37
N GLU A 350 5.55 -12.75 6.07
CA GLU A 350 6.14 -13.19 4.79
C GLU A 350 5.31 -12.78 3.57
N SER A 351 3.99 -12.58 3.75
CA SER A 351 3.10 -12.07 2.70
C SER A 351 3.34 -10.60 2.35
N ILE A 352 3.99 -9.82 3.21
CA ILE A 352 4.34 -8.42 2.94
C ILE A 352 5.59 -8.40 2.08
N THR A 353 5.39 -8.14 0.79
CA THR A 353 6.46 -7.97 -0.19
C THR A 353 6.70 -6.50 -0.49
N TRP A 354 7.80 -6.18 -1.18
CA TRP A 354 8.05 -4.82 -1.64
C TRP A 354 6.91 -4.31 -2.53
N GLN A 355 6.36 -5.17 -3.40
CA GLN A 355 5.23 -4.87 -4.28
C GLN A 355 3.94 -4.62 -3.51
N THR A 356 3.77 -5.23 -2.33
CA THR A 356 2.61 -4.95 -1.45
C THR A 356 2.72 -3.55 -0.84
N LEU A 357 3.94 -3.10 -0.49
CA LEU A 357 4.18 -1.75 0.04
C LEU A 357 4.27 -0.68 -1.06
N TYR A 358 4.66 -1.06 -2.27
CA TYR A 358 4.83 -0.18 -3.42
C TYR A 358 4.14 -0.76 -4.66
N PRO A 359 2.80 -0.89 -4.65
CA PRO A 359 2.08 -1.48 -5.77
C PRO A 359 2.17 -0.59 -6.99
N GLU A 360 2.17 -1.20 -8.18
CA GLU A 360 2.14 -0.47 -9.45
C GLU A 360 0.91 0.44 -9.56
N TRP A 361 -0.23 -0.04 -9.10
CA TRP A 361 -1.49 0.66 -9.22
C TRP A 361 -2.22 0.74 -7.87
N ILE A 362 -2.77 1.92 -7.60
CA ILE A 362 -3.80 2.17 -6.59
C ILE A 362 -4.86 3.09 -7.22
N ASP A 363 -6.03 3.18 -6.60
CA ASP A 363 -7.04 4.17 -6.93
C ASP A 363 -6.58 5.58 -6.48
N GLU A 364 -5.71 6.20 -7.27
CA GLU A 364 -5.15 7.53 -6.99
C GLU A 364 -6.16 8.68 -7.17
N GLU A 365 -7.36 8.37 -7.68
CA GLU A 365 -8.47 9.31 -7.83
C GLU A 365 -9.48 9.19 -6.67
N GLU A 366 -9.32 8.18 -5.80
CA GLU A 366 -10.21 7.86 -4.67
C GLU A 366 -11.68 7.81 -5.12
N GLU A 367 -11.95 7.18 -6.27
CA GLU A 367 -13.28 7.07 -6.88
C GLU A 367 -14.07 5.85 -6.36
N THR A 368 -13.38 4.76 -6.03
CA THR A 368 -13.98 3.49 -5.59
C THR A 368 -13.49 3.02 -4.23
N GLU A 369 -12.17 2.95 -4.01
CA GLU A 369 -11.57 2.39 -2.80
C GLU A 369 -10.52 3.36 -2.24
N ILE A 370 -10.50 3.53 -0.92
CA ILE A 370 -9.44 4.30 -0.25
C ILE A 370 -8.24 3.36 -0.06
N PRO A 371 -7.11 3.60 -0.74
CA PRO A 371 -5.97 2.72 -0.67
C PRO A 371 -5.35 2.75 0.74
N SER A 372 -4.95 1.60 1.27
CA SER A 372 -4.33 1.49 2.60
C SER A 372 -3.14 0.55 2.58
N CYS A 373 -2.11 0.91 3.34
CA CYS A 373 -0.91 0.10 3.44
C CYS A 373 -1.01 -1.03 4.48
N PRO A 374 -0.39 -2.20 4.24
CA PRO A 374 -0.21 -3.22 5.27
C PRO A 374 0.54 -2.66 6.48
N SER A 375 0.14 -3.09 7.68
CA SER A 375 0.83 -2.71 8.91
C SER A 375 2.11 -3.52 9.11
N LEU A 376 3.19 -2.85 9.52
CA LEU A 376 4.40 -3.47 10.04
C LEU A 376 4.38 -3.44 11.57
N SER A 377 4.79 -4.53 12.20
CA SER A 377 4.86 -4.69 13.65
C SER A 377 5.70 -3.59 14.30
N ASP A 378 5.24 -3.08 15.45
CA ASP A 378 5.99 -2.06 16.18
C ASP A 378 7.08 -2.68 17.07
N PRO A 379 8.23 -1.98 17.27
CA PRO A 379 9.23 -2.41 18.23
C PRO A 379 8.69 -2.33 19.66
N VAL A 380 8.97 -3.36 20.46
CA VAL A 380 8.56 -3.46 21.86
C VAL A 380 9.72 -3.07 22.77
N PHE A 381 9.54 -1.98 23.51
CA PHE A 381 10.43 -1.48 24.56
C PHE A 381 9.60 -0.80 25.66
N PRO A 382 10.10 -0.73 26.91
CA PRO A 382 9.35 -0.11 28.01
C PRO A 382 8.99 1.34 27.68
N ARG A 383 7.76 1.77 28.00
CA ARG A 383 7.28 3.15 27.73
C ARG A 383 8.13 4.23 28.40
N ASP A 384 8.81 3.88 29.50
CA ASP A 384 9.72 4.75 30.24
C ASP A 384 11.20 4.57 29.86
N ALA A 385 11.51 3.69 28.90
CA ALA A 385 12.87 3.48 28.45
C ALA A 385 13.42 4.74 27.76
N HIS A 386 14.65 5.08 28.11
CA HIS A 386 15.36 6.22 27.56
C HIS A 386 16.69 5.71 26.98
N PHE A 387 16.91 5.97 25.70
CA PHE A 387 18.13 5.63 24.99
C PHE A 387 18.82 6.90 24.49
N ASP A 388 20.12 7.00 24.73
CA ASP A 388 20.98 8.02 24.15
C ASP A 388 21.42 7.61 22.73
N VAL A 389 21.56 6.30 22.52
CA VAL A 389 21.92 5.69 21.23
C VAL A 389 20.97 4.52 20.95
N VAL A 390 20.31 4.53 19.79
CA VAL A 390 19.60 3.39 19.24
C VAL A 390 20.50 2.77 18.17
N ALA A 391 21.13 1.64 18.48
CA ALA A 391 21.94 0.90 17.53
C ALA A 391 21.08 -0.16 16.83
N VAL A 392 21.22 -0.25 15.50
CA VAL A 392 20.52 -1.23 14.68
C VAL A 392 21.45 -1.85 13.64
N LYS A 393 21.43 -3.19 13.54
CA LYS A 393 22.16 -3.93 12.51
C LYS A 393 21.25 -4.18 11.31
N LEU A 394 21.66 -3.79 10.10
CA LEU A 394 20.82 -3.94 8.89
C LEU A 394 21.37 -5.01 7.92
N PRO A 395 20.48 -5.80 7.29
CA PRO A 395 20.86 -6.65 6.17
C PRO A 395 21.29 -5.83 4.95
N CYS A 396 22.31 -6.31 4.24
CA CYS A 396 22.87 -5.68 3.03
C CYS A 396 23.47 -6.77 2.14
N SER A 397 22.80 -7.10 1.04
CA SER A 397 23.23 -8.15 0.11
C SER A 397 24.18 -7.64 -0.99
N ARG A 398 24.37 -6.32 -1.12
CA ARG A 398 25.14 -5.63 -2.20
C ARG A 398 24.78 -6.07 -3.64
N VAL A 399 23.68 -6.79 -3.84
CA VAL A 399 23.15 -7.12 -5.17
C VAL A 399 22.20 -6.02 -5.64
N ALA A 400 21.92 -5.97 -6.95
CA ALA A 400 20.95 -5.02 -7.50
C ALA A 400 19.60 -5.11 -6.77
N GLY A 401 19.03 -3.96 -6.41
CA GLY A 401 17.78 -3.88 -5.67
C GLY A 401 17.86 -4.10 -4.15
N TRP A 402 19.07 -4.14 -3.56
CA TRP A 402 19.26 -4.29 -2.10
C TRP A 402 18.50 -3.26 -1.24
N SER A 403 18.19 -2.08 -1.80
CA SER A 403 17.46 -1.00 -1.14
C SER A 403 15.94 -1.21 -1.13
N ARG A 404 15.43 -2.16 -1.93
CA ARG A 404 14.02 -2.57 -2.01
C ARG A 404 13.76 -3.84 -1.19
N ASP A 405 14.14 -3.78 0.08
CA ASP A 405 14.03 -4.90 1.02
C ASP A 405 13.13 -4.54 2.21
N VAL A 406 12.11 -5.39 2.45
CA VAL A 406 11.09 -5.15 3.49
C VAL A 406 11.71 -5.19 4.89
N ALA A 407 12.61 -6.13 5.17
CA ALA A 407 13.23 -6.26 6.49
C ALA A 407 14.14 -5.07 6.78
N ARG A 408 14.93 -4.65 5.78
CA ARG A 408 15.79 -3.46 5.86
C ARG A 408 14.98 -2.19 6.08
N LEU A 409 13.88 -1.98 5.37
CA LEU A 409 12.99 -0.83 5.57
C LEU A 409 12.35 -0.88 6.97
N HIS A 410 11.84 -2.05 7.36
CA HIS A 410 11.19 -2.24 8.65
C HIS A 410 12.12 -1.94 9.83
N LEU A 411 13.35 -2.44 9.82
CA LEU A 411 14.35 -2.17 10.86
C LEU A 411 14.67 -0.68 10.99
N GLN A 412 14.77 0.04 9.87
CA GLN A 412 15.04 1.48 9.87
C GLN A 412 13.86 2.28 10.41
N LEU A 413 12.63 1.93 10.03
CA LEU A 413 11.42 2.54 10.59
C LEU A 413 11.27 2.25 12.08
N SER A 414 11.59 1.03 12.50
CA SER A 414 11.57 0.65 13.92
C SER A 414 12.64 1.39 14.73
N ALA A 415 13.86 1.54 14.20
CA ALA A 415 14.89 2.38 14.82
C ALA A 415 14.42 3.85 14.95
N ALA A 416 13.75 4.39 13.93
CA ALA A 416 13.16 5.72 13.99
C ALA A 416 12.06 5.83 15.07
N LYS A 417 11.15 4.85 15.15
CA LYS A 417 10.08 4.79 16.17
C LYS A 417 10.66 4.74 17.58
N VAL A 418 11.69 3.92 17.81
CA VAL A 418 12.39 3.85 19.10
C VAL A 418 13.06 5.18 19.43
N ALA A 419 13.75 5.81 18.48
CA ALA A 419 14.41 7.10 18.71
C ALA A 419 13.41 8.19 19.11
N VAL A 420 12.24 8.25 18.45
CA VAL A 420 11.16 9.18 18.80
C VAL A 420 10.54 8.84 20.16
N GLY A 421 10.28 7.56 20.45
CA GLY A 421 9.72 7.10 21.72
C GLY A 421 10.66 7.27 22.92
N SER A 422 11.97 7.32 22.68
CA SER A 422 13.00 7.50 23.71
C SER A 422 13.16 8.95 24.18
N ARG A 423 12.46 9.90 23.55
CA ARG A 423 12.60 11.33 23.82
C ARG A 423 12.13 11.68 25.23
N ARG A 424 13.04 12.10 26.11
CA ARG A 424 12.71 12.82 27.36
C ARG A 424 13.26 14.24 27.32
N GLY A 425 12.36 15.22 27.47
CA GLY A 425 12.73 16.65 27.47
C GLY A 425 13.39 17.08 26.16
N ASN A 426 14.57 17.72 26.27
CA ASN A 426 15.39 18.21 25.15
C ASN A 426 16.63 17.34 24.87
N SER A 427 16.72 16.13 25.45
CA SER A 427 17.86 15.23 25.22
C SER A 427 17.89 14.76 23.77
N ALA A 428 19.07 14.85 23.14
CA ALA A 428 19.27 14.36 21.79
C ALA A 428 19.47 12.84 21.78
N VAL A 429 18.82 12.14 20.86
CA VAL A 429 18.98 10.70 20.64
C VAL A 429 19.77 10.50 19.35
N HIS A 430 20.76 9.61 19.40
CA HIS A 430 21.52 9.20 18.22
C HIS A 430 21.01 7.86 17.69
N VAL A 431 21.13 7.64 16.38
CA VAL A 431 20.81 6.37 15.74
C VAL A 431 22.04 5.86 15.02
N LEU A 432 22.53 4.70 15.42
CA LEU A 432 23.68 4.04 14.83
C LEU A 432 23.22 2.89 13.93
N PHE A 433 23.55 2.94 12.65
CA PHE A 433 23.39 1.81 11.74
C PHE A 433 24.72 1.07 11.59
N VAL A 434 24.67 -0.25 11.77
CA VAL A 434 25.79 -1.14 11.42
C VAL A 434 25.42 -1.87 10.14
N THR A 435 25.99 -1.44 9.02
CA THR A 435 25.67 -1.94 7.67
C THR A 435 26.68 -1.46 6.61
N ASP A 436 26.89 -2.31 5.61
CA ASP A 436 27.74 -2.02 4.45
C ASP A 436 27.05 -1.21 3.34
N CYS A 437 25.74 -1.00 3.46
CA CYS A 437 24.91 -0.26 2.51
C CYS A 437 24.39 1.02 3.18
N PHE A 438 24.29 2.13 2.46
CA PHE A 438 23.80 3.38 3.07
C PHE A 438 22.35 3.25 3.61
N PRO A 439 22.02 3.84 4.77
CA PRO A 439 20.65 3.96 5.26
C PRO A 439 19.77 4.82 4.33
N VAL A 440 18.45 4.63 4.37
CA VAL A 440 17.46 5.33 3.53
C VAL A 440 17.69 6.85 3.62
N PRO A 441 18.21 7.50 2.56
CA PRO A 441 18.77 8.86 2.66
C PRO A 441 17.74 9.91 3.05
N ASN A 442 16.47 9.69 2.76
CA ASN A 442 15.40 10.62 3.04
C ASN A 442 14.63 10.29 4.35
N LEU A 443 14.90 9.17 5.00
CA LEU A 443 14.50 8.91 6.38
C LEU A 443 15.57 9.42 7.35
N PHE A 444 16.83 9.04 7.12
CA PHE A 444 18.01 9.48 7.86
C PHE A 444 18.87 10.40 6.98
N ALA A 445 18.48 11.68 6.96
CA ALA A 445 19.10 12.68 6.11
C ALA A 445 20.60 12.85 6.39
N CYS A 446 21.38 13.00 5.31
CA CYS A 446 22.82 13.21 5.36
C CYS A 446 23.23 14.44 6.19
N LYS A 447 22.38 15.48 6.25
CA LYS A 447 22.57 16.65 7.15
C LYS A 447 22.60 16.30 8.66
N ASN A 448 22.05 15.14 9.03
CA ASN A 448 22.03 14.62 10.39
C ASN A 448 23.13 13.58 10.63
N LEU A 449 23.95 13.24 9.62
CA LEU A 449 25.06 12.32 9.76
C LEU A 449 26.15 12.98 10.62
N VAL A 450 26.45 12.38 11.76
CA VAL A 450 27.49 12.86 12.69
C VAL A 450 28.84 12.26 12.30
N LYS A 451 28.85 10.96 11.99
CA LYS A 451 30.07 10.22 11.71
C LYS A 451 29.78 8.96 10.89
N HIS A 452 30.65 8.67 9.93
CA HIS A 452 30.65 7.45 9.15
C HIS A 452 32.07 6.87 9.18
N GLU A 453 32.22 5.65 9.71
CA GLU A 453 33.49 4.91 9.82
C GLU A 453 33.21 3.48 9.39
N GLY A 454 33.84 2.99 8.32
CA GLY A 454 33.62 1.63 7.83
C GLY A 454 32.15 1.29 7.61
N ASN A 455 31.60 0.34 8.37
CA ASN A 455 30.19 -0.04 8.32
C ASN A 455 29.32 0.60 9.42
N ALA A 456 29.85 1.57 10.16
CA ALA A 456 29.17 2.27 11.24
C ALA A 456 28.72 3.68 10.81
N TRP A 457 27.41 3.91 10.78
CA TRP A 457 26.79 5.20 10.42
C TRP A 457 26.04 5.79 11.60
N LEU A 458 26.56 6.86 12.20
CA LEU A 458 25.96 7.52 13.36
C LEU A 458 25.22 8.79 12.93
N TYR A 459 23.91 8.83 13.19
CA TYR A 459 23.05 9.98 12.94
C TYR A 459 22.58 10.63 14.24
N LYS A 460 22.36 11.95 14.19
CA LYS A 460 21.65 12.73 15.21
C LYS A 460 20.40 13.33 14.57
N PRO A 461 19.30 12.55 14.44
CA PRO A 461 18.10 13.02 13.78
C PRO A 461 17.37 14.12 14.57
N ASP A 462 16.70 15.03 13.85
CA ASP A 462 15.66 15.87 14.46
C ASP A 462 14.43 15.01 14.74
N LEU A 463 14.16 14.78 16.03
CA LEU A 463 13.08 13.89 16.47
C LEU A 463 11.68 14.42 16.13
N LYS A 464 11.49 15.74 15.97
CA LYS A 464 10.20 16.30 15.54
C LYS A 464 9.96 15.98 14.06
N VAL A 465 10.96 16.23 13.22
CA VAL A 465 10.90 15.91 11.78
C VAL A 465 10.74 14.41 11.58
N LEU A 466 11.44 13.59 12.36
CA LEU A 466 11.33 12.13 12.29
C LEU A 466 9.94 11.63 12.71
N GLN A 467 9.36 12.22 13.77
CA GLN A 467 7.99 11.91 14.21
C GLN A 467 6.95 12.26 13.13
N GLU A 468 7.12 13.36 12.42
CA GLU A 468 6.24 13.75 11.31
C GLU A 468 6.35 12.78 10.14
N LYS A 469 7.59 12.39 9.77
CA LYS A 469 7.84 11.38 8.74
C LYS A 469 7.20 10.03 9.05
N LEU A 470 7.20 9.62 10.32
CA LEU A 470 6.58 8.37 10.77
C LEU A 470 5.04 8.38 10.76
N ARG A 471 4.39 9.53 10.57
CA ARG A 471 2.93 9.62 10.39
C ARG A 471 2.49 9.37 8.96
N LEU A 472 3.43 9.41 8.01
CA LEU A 472 3.14 9.12 6.61
C LEU A 472 2.99 7.61 6.39
N PRO A 473 2.30 7.20 5.32
CA PRO A 473 2.22 5.80 4.95
C PRO A 473 3.60 5.14 4.85
N VAL A 474 3.66 3.87 5.26
CA VAL A 474 4.89 3.06 5.27
C VAL A 474 5.51 2.87 3.88
N GLY A 475 4.68 2.94 2.84
CA GLY A 475 5.09 2.87 1.43
C GLY A 475 4.11 3.61 0.53
N SER A 476 4.19 3.35 -0.78
CA SER A 476 3.35 4.01 -1.79
C SER A 476 2.01 3.31 -2.04
N CYS A 477 1.62 2.34 -1.21
CA CYS A 477 0.33 1.65 -1.23
C CYS A 477 -0.85 2.51 -0.79
N GLU A 478 -0.60 3.72 -0.31
CA GLU A 478 -1.58 4.68 0.16
C GLU A 478 -1.13 6.09 -0.24
N LEU A 479 -2.09 6.97 -0.52
CA LEU A 479 -1.80 8.36 -0.86
C LEU A 479 -1.35 9.12 0.38
N ALA A 480 -0.16 9.71 0.31
CA ALA A 480 0.33 10.61 1.36
C ALA A 480 -0.42 11.96 1.38
N VAL A 481 -1.12 12.28 0.29
CA VAL A 481 -1.96 13.47 0.14
C VAL A 481 -3.31 13.02 -0.43
N PRO A 482 -4.38 12.93 0.37
CA PRO A 482 -5.70 12.51 -0.11
C PRO A 482 -6.28 13.51 -1.11
N LEU A 483 -7.02 13.03 -2.11
CA LEU A 483 -7.63 13.87 -3.16
C LEU A 483 -9.01 14.39 -2.75
N ASN A 484 -9.82 13.54 -2.11
CA ASN A 484 -11.21 13.78 -1.72
C ASN A 484 -11.39 13.94 -0.20
N ALA A 485 -10.42 14.56 0.49
CA ALA A 485 -10.63 14.98 1.86
C ALA A 485 -11.82 15.96 1.89
N LYS A 486 -13.00 15.45 2.28
CA LYS A 486 -14.20 16.25 2.55
C LYS A 486 -13.75 17.50 3.31
N GLY A 487 -14.08 18.67 2.76
CA GLY A 487 -13.72 19.97 3.31
C GLY A 487 -13.82 19.95 4.84
N ASN A 488 -12.72 20.36 5.49
CA ASN A 488 -12.40 20.31 6.93
C ASN A 488 -11.41 19.22 7.38
N ILE A 489 -11.23 18.07 6.71
CA ILE A 489 -10.26 17.06 7.21
C ILE A 489 -8.82 17.40 6.82
N PHE A 490 -8.58 17.99 5.65
CA PHE A 490 -7.22 18.37 5.24
C PHE A 490 -6.64 19.49 6.12
N GLU A 491 -7.46 20.48 6.52
CA GLU A 491 -7.09 21.49 7.53
C GLU A 491 -6.97 20.92 8.95
N PHE A 492 -7.61 19.79 9.26
CA PHE A 492 -7.60 19.17 10.59
C PHE A 492 -6.46 18.16 10.77
N LEU A 493 -6.10 17.39 9.74
CA LEU A 493 -4.95 16.46 9.71
C LEU A 493 -3.64 17.19 9.42
N PHE A 494 -3.69 18.23 8.60
CA PHE A 494 -2.56 19.09 8.26
C PHE A 494 -2.91 20.55 8.50
N PRO A 495 -3.17 20.99 9.76
CA PRO A 495 -3.27 22.40 10.05
C PRO A 495 -2.04 23.10 9.47
N ALA A 496 -2.27 24.25 8.82
CA ALA A 496 -1.26 25.17 8.28
C ALA A 496 -0.21 25.64 9.33
N ARG A 497 -0.18 25.04 10.52
CA ARG A 497 0.78 25.19 11.61
C ARG A 497 1.80 24.02 11.74
N LEU A 498 1.68 22.94 10.95
CA LEU A 498 2.56 21.76 11.05
C LEU A 498 4.00 21.98 10.57
N PHE A 499 4.31 23.18 10.09
CA PHE A 499 5.66 23.59 9.70
C PHE A 499 5.91 25.04 10.10
N THR A 500 5.77 25.32 11.40
CA THR A 500 6.06 26.63 12.00
C THR A 500 7.57 26.91 12.02
N VAL A 501 8.08 27.35 10.87
CA VAL A 501 9.15 28.34 10.83
C VAL A 501 8.60 29.48 9.99
N ASP A 502 8.44 30.66 10.59
CA ASP A 502 7.77 31.83 10.01
C ASP A 502 8.37 32.33 8.68
N ARG A 503 9.49 31.75 8.23
CA ARG A 503 10.10 31.97 6.90
C ARG A 503 10.87 30.73 6.45
N ARG A 504 10.22 29.80 5.74
CA ARG A 504 10.93 28.74 5.01
C ARG A 504 11.41 29.26 3.66
N ARG A 505 12.68 29.01 3.36
CA ARG A 505 13.26 29.34 2.05
C ARG A 505 12.81 28.27 1.08
N GLU A 506 11.79 28.59 0.30
CA GLU A 506 11.11 27.63 -0.58
C GLU A 506 11.10 28.13 -2.03
N ALA A 507 11.37 27.23 -2.96
CA ALA A 507 11.37 27.54 -4.39
C ALA A 507 10.78 26.43 -5.24
N TYR A 508 10.18 26.81 -6.37
CA TYR A 508 10.08 25.92 -7.51
C TYR A 508 11.43 25.88 -8.22
N ALA A 509 11.89 24.69 -8.58
CA ALA A 509 13.10 24.52 -9.37
C ALA A 509 12.83 23.80 -10.68
N THR A 510 13.58 24.17 -11.71
CA THR A 510 13.68 23.40 -12.95
C THR A 510 15.12 23.41 -13.45
N ILE A 511 15.44 22.56 -14.44
CA ILE A 511 16.78 22.44 -15.00
C ILE A 511 16.71 22.36 -16.51
N LEU A 512 17.61 23.09 -17.18
CA LEU A 512 17.83 23.00 -18.63
C LEU A 512 19.28 22.61 -18.88
N HIS A 513 19.49 21.40 -19.36
CA HIS A 513 20.80 20.93 -19.82
C HIS A 513 20.73 20.63 -21.33
N SER A 514 21.62 21.25 -22.11
CA SER A 514 21.88 20.92 -23.52
C SER A 514 20.72 21.16 -24.51
N ALA A 515 19.62 21.83 -24.13
CA ALA A 515 18.49 22.07 -25.02
C ALA A 515 17.84 23.46 -24.84
N SER A 516 18.32 24.45 -25.61
CA SER A 516 17.67 25.77 -25.72
C SER A 516 16.20 25.71 -26.17
N GLU A 517 15.77 24.60 -26.76
CA GLU A 517 14.38 24.35 -27.20
C GLU A 517 13.39 24.32 -26.03
N TYR A 518 13.84 24.03 -24.80
CA TYR A 518 12.99 24.00 -23.61
C TYR A 518 12.87 25.34 -22.89
N VAL A 519 13.57 26.39 -23.36
CA VAL A 519 13.48 27.75 -22.78
C VAL A 519 12.05 28.27 -22.82
N CYS A 520 11.34 28.08 -23.93
CA CYS A 520 9.94 28.47 -24.04
C CYS A 520 9.04 27.71 -23.05
N GLY A 521 9.30 26.41 -22.86
CA GLY A 521 8.64 25.58 -21.87
C GLY A 521 8.82 26.11 -20.46
N ALA A 522 10.07 26.35 -20.05
CA ALA A 522 10.40 26.91 -18.73
C ALA A 522 9.81 28.31 -18.49
N ILE A 523 9.82 29.19 -19.49
CA ILE A 523 9.15 30.50 -19.41
C ILE A 523 7.65 30.31 -19.16
N THR A 524 7.01 29.44 -19.92
CA THR A 524 5.57 29.20 -19.80
C THR A 524 5.21 28.53 -18.46
N ALA A 525 6.07 27.63 -17.96
CA ALA A 525 5.94 27.02 -16.64
C ALA A 525 5.97 28.07 -15.52
N ALA A 526 6.94 29.00 -15.53
CA ALA A 526 6.97 30.13 -14.59
C ALA A 526 5.69 30.96 -14.62
N GLN A 527 5.20 31.28 -15.83
CA GLN A 527 3.97 32.05 -15.98
C GLN A 527 2.75 31.27 -15.48
N SER A 528 2.72 29.94 -15.64
CA SER A 528 1.67 29.09 -15.09
C SER A 528 1.67 29.05 -13.56
N ILE A 529 2.85 28.98 -12.92
CA ILE A 529 3.01 29.03 -11.45
C ILE A 529 2.47 30.35 -10.90
N ARG A 530 2.83 31.48 -11.53
CA ARG A 530 2.35 32.81 -11.12
C ARG A 530 0.85 32.96 -11.33
N GLN A 531 0.31 32.48 -12.45
CA GLN A 531 -1.13 32.50 -12.72
C GLN A 531 -1.94 31.61 -11.76
N ALA A 532 -1.32 30.54 -11.25
CA ALA A 532 -1.90 29.70 -10.21
C ALA A 532 -1.85 30.34 -8.81
N GLY A 533 -1.18 31.49 -8.65
CA GLY A 533 -1.17 32.29 -7.43
C GLY A 533 0.01 32.06 -6.50
N SER A 534 1.02 31.28 -6.89
CA SER A 534 2.20 31.07 -6.03
C SER A 534 3.11 32.30 -6.01
N THR A 535 3.59 32.65 -4.80
CA THR A 535 4.54 33.74 -4.55
C THR A 535 5.96 33.24 -4.27
N ARG A 536 6.18 31.92 -4.29
CA ARG A 536 7.47 31.30 -3.99
C ARG A 536 8.54 31.67 -5.00
N ASP A 537 9.80 31.49 -4.62
CA ASP A 537 10.92 31.72 -5.52
C ASP A 537 10.86 30.76 -6.71
N LEU A 538 11.36 31.21 -7.86
CA LEU A 538 11.54 30.39 -9.04
C LEU A 538 13.04 30.33 -9.31
N VAL A 539 13.63 29.14 -9.32
CA VAL A 539 15.06 28.93 -9.57
C VAL A 539 15.24 28.01 -10.76
N ILE A 540 16.12 28.37 -11.69
CA ILE A 540 16.44 27.51 -12.83
C ILE A 540 17.93 27.25 -12.91
N LEU A 541 18.28 25.96 -13.00
CA LEU A 541 19.64 25.53 -13.25
C LEU A 541 19.86 25.44 -14.76
N VAL A 542 20.88 26.10 -15.28
CA VAL A 542 21.23 26.10 -16.70
C VAL A 542 22.71 25.81 -16.89
N ASP A 543 23.08 25.13 -17.96
CA ASP A 543 24.48 25.00 -18.35
C ASP A 543 24.96 26.17 -19.23
N ASP A 544 26.20 26.07 -19.71
CA ASP A 544 26.85 27.02 -20.60
C ASP A 544 26.28 27.03 -22.04
N THR A 545 25.48 26.01 -22.42
CA THR A 545 24.86 25.92 -23.75
C THR A 545 23.64 26.85 -23.90
N ILE A 546 23.06 27.29 -22.78
CA ILE A 546 21.96 28.27 -22.78
C ILE A 546 22.54 29.68 -22.97
N SER A 547 22.32 30.27 -24.15
CA SER A 547 22.84 31.59 -24.49
C SER A 547 22.33 32.71 -23.57
N ASP A 548 23.08 33.81 -23.48
CA ASP A 548 22.71 34.97 -22.64
C ASP A 548 21.37 35.59 -23.04
N HIS A 549 21.03 35.54 -24.33
CA HIS A 549 19.71 35.93 -24.80
C HIS A 549 18.60 35.11 -24.12
N HIS A 550 18.74 33.79 -24.08
CA HIS A 550 17.77 32.90 -23.42
C HIS A 550 17.78 33.05 -21.90
N ARG A 551 18.95 33.23 -21.28
CA ARG A 551 19.08 33.51 -19.84
C ARG A 551 18.29 34.76 -19.45
N LYS A 552 18.43 35.86 -20.19
CA LYS A 552 17.64 37.09 -19.98
C LYS A 552 16.14 36.87 -20.14
N GLY A 553 15.73 35.97 -21.03
CA GLY A 553 14.33 35.57 -21.19
C GLY A 553 13.79 34.83 -19.97
N LEU A 554 14.58 33.91 -19.41
CA LEU A 554 14.26 33.19 -18.18
C LEU A 554 14.16 34.14 -16.98
N GLU A 555 15.12 35.06 -16.83
CA GLU A 555 15.10 36.11 -15.79
C GLU A 555 13.87 37.00 -15.92
N SER A 556 13.55 37.44 -17.15
CA SER A 556 12.36 38.25 -17.42
C SER A 556 11.05 37.51 -17.11
N ALA A 557 11.05 36.18 -17.15
CA ALA A 557 9.91 35.36 -16.77
C ALA A 557 9.79 35.16 -15.25
N GLY A 558 10.80 35.58 -14.48
CA GLY A 558 10.85 35.51 -13.03
C GLY A 558 11.79 34.44 -12.46
N TRP A 559 12.54 33.72 -13.30
CA TRP A 559 13.50 32.71 -12.85
C TRP A 559 14.79 33.35 -12.33
N LYS A 560 15.26 32.90 -11.16
CA LYS A 560 16.63 33.09 -10.69
C LYS A 560 17.54 32.08 -11.39
N VAL A 561 18.27 32.54 -12.39
CA VAL A 561 19.15 31.69 -13.21
C VAL A 561 20.43 31.35 -12.46
N ARG A 562 20.77 30.06 -12.41
CA ARG A 562 22.03 29.55 -11.87
C ARG A 562 22.78 28.74 -12.90
N ILE A 563 24.02 29.13 -13.14
CA ILE A 563 24.88 28.40 -14.06
C ILE A 563 25.45 27.19 -13.32
N ILE A 564 25.31 26.00 -13.92
CA ILE A 564 25.80 24.74 -13.38
C ILE A 564 26.79 24.08 -14.35
N GLN A 565 27.72 23.33 -13.79
CA GLN A 565 28.52 22.39 -14.56
C GLN A 565 27.74 21.10 -14.76
N ARG A 566 27.59 20.69 -16.03
CA ARG A 566 26.91 19.45 -16.40
C ARG A 566 27.56 18.23 -15.75
N ILE A 567 26.74 17.25 -15.41
CA ILE A 567 27.17 15.96 -14.88
C ILE A 567 26.90 14.91 -15.94
N ARG A 568 27.97 14.26 -16.42
CA ARG A 568 27.86 13.19 -17.41
C ARG A 568 27.38 11.91 -16.73
N ASN A 569 26.41 11.24 -17.33
CA ASN A 569 26.07 9.86 -17.00
C ASN A 569 27.21 8.95 -17.49
N PRO A 570 27.98 8.29 -16.59
CA PRO A 570 29.12 7.47 -16.98
C PRO A 570 28.73 6.28 -17.84
N LYS A 571 27.49 5.80 -17.72
CA LYS A 571 26.95 4.63 -18.43
C LYS A 571 26.24 4.99 -19.75
N ALA A 572 26.12 6.29 -20.08
CA ALA A 572 25.53 6.72 -21.34
C ALA A 572 26.53 6.68 -22.50
N GLU A 573 26.04 6.30 -23.68
CA GLU A 573 26.76 6.48 -24.93
C GLU A 573 27.02 7.97 -25.21
N ARG A 574 28.09 8.25 -25.94
CA ARG A 574 28.45 9.62 -26.32
C ARG A 574 27.37 10.20 -27.23
N ASP A 575 26.98 11.45 -26.99
CA ASP A 575 25.94 12.19 -27.73
C ASP A 575 24.52 11.60 -27.59
N ALA A 576 24.31 10.64 -26.68
CA ALA A 576 22.99 10.10 -26.37
C ALA A 576 22.14 11.11 -25.59
N TYR A 577 20.81 11.02 -25.70
CA TYR A 577 19.89 11.95 -25.05
C TYR A 577 20.07 11.99 -23.52
N ASN A 578 20.42 10.84 -22.92
CA ASN A 578 20.60 10.65 -21.48
C ASN A 578 22.01 10.97 -20.98
N GLU A 579 22.91 11.44 -21.86
CA GLU A 579 24.32 11.68 -21.51
C GLU A 579 24.48 12.70 -20.38
N TRP A 580 23.62 13.72 -20.31
CA TRP A 580 23.74 14.82 -19.36
C TRP A 580 22.62 14.87 -18.32
N ASN A 581 21.72 13.88 -18.32
CA ASN A 581 20.56 13.83 -17.44
C ASN A 581 20.91 13.84 -15.94
N TYR A 582 22.09 13.33 -15.57
CA TYR A 582 22.56 13.35 -14.17
C TYR A 582 22.84 14.76 -13.65
N SER A 583 22.84 15.78 -14.53
CA SER A 583 22.87 17.19 -14.11
C SER A 583 21.71 17.54 -13.17
N LYS A 584 20.61 16.77 -13.18
CA LYS A 584 19.51 16.88 -12.22
C LYS A 584 19.95 16.73 -10.76
N PHE A 585 21.06 16.04 -10.48
CA PHE A 585 21.60 15.93 -9.12
C PHE A 585 22.00 17.29 -8.53
N ARG A 586 22.27 18.30 -9.38
CA ARG A 586 22.57 19.67 -8.95
C ARG A 586 21.42 20.32 -8.16
N LEU A 587 20.20 19.78 -8.23
CA LEU A 587 19.08 20.23 -7.39
C LEU A 587 19.39 20.13 -5.90
N TRP A 588 20.15 19.11 -5.45
CA TRP A 588 20.55 18.99 -4.05
C TRP A 588 21.58 20.04 -3.61
N GLN A 589 22.17 20.80 -4.53
CA GLN A 589 23.09 21.89 -4.18
C GLN A 589 22.38 23.23 -3.97
N LEU A 590 21.05 23.30 -4.13
CA LEU A 590 20.21 24.48 -3.84
C LEU A 590 20.02 24.72 -2.33
N THR A 591 21.12 24.67 -1.57
CA THR A 591 21.15 24.68 -0.09
C THR A 591 20.79 26.03 0.55
N ASP A 592 20.61 27.07 -0.26
CA ASP A 592 20.00 28.32 0.16
C ASP A 592 18.47 28.20 0.29
N TYR A 593 17.89 27.06 -0.12
CA TYR A 593 16.50 26.68 0.11
C TYR A 593 16.42 25.49 1.07
N ASP A 594 15.40 25.52 1.93
CA ASP A 594 15.09 24.43 2.86
C ASP A 594 14.28 23.34 2.16
N LYS A 595 13.48 23.70 1.15
CA LYS A 595 12.69 22.77 0.34
C LYS A 595 12.46 23.29 -1.06
N VAL A 596 12.46 22.38 -2.02
CA VAL A 596 12.27 22.67 -3.43
C VAL A 596 11.20 21.75 -4.02
N ILE A 597 10.25 22.32 -4.77
CA ILE A 597 9.40 21.56 -5.68
C ILE A 597 10.08 21.58 -7.04
N PHE A 598 10.70 20.47 -7.42
CA PHE A 598 11.23 20.29 -8.76
C PHE A 598 10.09 20.04 -9.75
N ILE A 599 10.15 20.71 -10.89
CA ILE A 599 9.28 20.50 -12.04
C ILE A 599 10.10 20.40 -13.33
N ASP A 600 9.76 19.46 -14.21
CA ASP A 600 10.30 19.45 -15.56
C ASP A 600 9.85 20.72 -16.33
N ALA A 601 10.59 21.11 -17.37
CA ALA A 601 10.29 22.33 -18.14
C ALA A 601 9.08 22.17 -19.10
N ASP A 602 8.49 20.98 -19.19
CA ASP A 602 7.41 20.60 -20.09
C ASP A 602 6.09 20.27 -19.40
N LEU A 603 5.85 20.92 -18.26
CA LEU A 603 4.57 20.88 -17.56
C LEU A 603 3.96 22.27 -17.39
N LEU A 604 2.67 22.27 -17.03
CA LEU A 604 1.95 23.46 -16.60
C LEU A 604 1.33 23.26 -15.23
N ILE A 605 1.52 24.25 -14.36
CA ILE A 605 0.80 24.37 -13.10
C ILE A 605 -0.55 25.05 -13.39
N LEU A 606 -1.63 24.28 -13.22
CA LEU A 606 -3.00 24.72 -13.48
C LEU A 606 -3.72 25.19 -12.22
N ARG A 607 -3.30 24.71 -11.05
CA ARG A 607 -3.78 25.10 -9.72
C ARG A 607 -2.60 25.23 -8.76
N ASN A 608 -2.75 26.02 -7.70
CA ASN A 608 -1.70 26.18 -6.70
C ASN A 608 -1.36 24.83 -6.04
N ILE A 609 -0.06 24.50 -5.98
CA ILE A 609 0.46 23.30 -5.30
C ILE A 609 1.45 23.66 -4.17
N ASP A 610 1.41 24.88 -3.63
CA ASP A 610 2.31 25.33 -2.57
C ASP A 610 2.13 24.49 -1.29
N PHE A 611 0.96 23.87 -1.09
CA PHE A 611 0.76 22.94 0.03
C PHE A 611 1.73 21.74 -0.01
N LEU A 612 2.30 21.38 -1.18
CA LEU A 612 3.31 20.33 -1.28
C LEU A 612 4.65 20.71 -0.65
N PHE A 613 4.92 21.99 -0.37
CA PHE A 613 6.08 22.39 0.44
C PHE A 613 5.99 21.90 1.89
N THR A 614 4.87 21.30 2.30
CA THR A 614 4.76 20.62 3.58
C THR A 614 5.31 19.18 3.52
N MET A 615 5.27 18.52 2.37
CA MET A 615 5.66 17.12 2.22
C MET A 615 7.18 16.89 2.32
N PRO A 616 7.65 15.73 2.82
CA PRO A 616 9.09 15.44 2.89
C PRO A 616 9.66 14.93 1.56
N GLU A 617 10.97 14.92 1.48
CA GLU A 617 11.72 14.21 0.43
C GLU A 617 11.56 12.68 0.57
N ILE A 618 11.44 11.86 -0.48
CA ILE A 618 10.94 12.19 -1.82
C ILE A 618 9.43 12.00 -1.81
N THR A 619 8.71 13.04 -2.20
CA THR A 619 7.28 12.97 -2.50
C THR A 619 7.10 13.17 -4.01
N ALA A 620 6.37 12.28 -4.67
CA ALA A 620 6.22 12.24 -6.12
C ALA A 620 4.99 11.42 -6.55
N THR A 621 4.62 11.48 -7.83
CA THR A 621 3.56 10.63 -8.40
C THR A 621 4.09 9.25 -8.80
N GLY A 622 3.23 8.23 -8.76
CA GLY A 622 3.55 6.90 -9.26
C GLY A 622 3.88 6.87 -10.75
N ASN A 623 4.72 5.91 -11.12
CA ASN A 623 5.03 5.51 -12.49
C ASN A 623 4.88 3.98 -12.60
N ASN A 624 5.27 3.35 -13.71
CA ASN A 624 5.21 1.89 -13.86
C ASN A 624 5.95 1.16 -12.73
N ALA A 625 5.44 -0.02 -12.35
CA ALA A 625 5.94 -0.84 -11.24
C ALA A 625 6.04 -0.08 -9.90
N THR A 626 7.07 -0.35 -9.09
CA THR A 626 7.24 0.19 -7.72
C THR A 626 7.86 1.60 -7.67
N LEU A 627 7.79 2.34 -8.79
CA LEU A 627 8.68 3.46 -9.08
C LEU A 627 7.92 4.80 -9.15
N PHE A 628 8.61 5.90 -8.85
CA PHE A 628 8.05 7.24 -9.01
C PHE A 628 8.47 7.90 -10.32
N ASN A 629 7.63 8.80 -10.81
CA ASN A 629 7.95 9.70 -11.92
C ASN A 629 8.76 10.89 -11.40
N SER A 630 9.88 11.21 -12.06
CA SER A 630 10.78 12.27 -11.61
C SER A 630 10.42 13.67 -12.11
N GLY A 631 9.29 13.84 -12.80
CA GLY A 631 8.90 15.12 -13.40
C GLY A 631 8.30 16.12 -12.43
N VAL A 632 7.76 15.66 -11.30
CA VAL A 632 7.40 16.48 -10.14
C VAL A 632 7.91 15.79 -8.89
N MET A 633 8.82 16.44 -8.16
CA MET A 633 9.42 15.89 -6.94
C MET A 633 9.59 16.95 -5.86
N ILE A 634 9.32 16.59 -4.62
CA ILE A 634 9.67 17.41 -3.46
C ILE A 634 11.05 16.98 -2.97
N ILE A 635 11.97 17.94 -2.86
CA ILE A 635 13.39 17.73 -2.54
C ILE A 635 13.77 18.60 -1.33
N GLU A 636 14.64 18.07 -0.47
CA GLU A 636 15.31 18.79 0.62
C GLU A 636 16.80 18.97 0.26
N PRO A 637 17.20 20.12 -0.31
CA PRO A 637 18.57 20.32 -0.77
C PRO A 637 19.62 20.10 0.33
N SER A 638 20.70 19.39 -0.02
CA SER A 638 21.79 19.01 0.87
C SER A 638 23.04 18.68 0.05
N ASN A 639 24.13 19.42 0.26
CA ASN A 639 25.43 19.13 -0.38
C ASN A 639 25.94 17.73 -0.02
N CYS A 640 25.63 17.25 1.19
CA CYS A 640 25.97 15.91 1.64
C CYS A 640 25.21 14.85 0.84
N THR A 641 23.92 15.07 0.58
CA THR A 641 23.13 14.17 -0.29
C THR A 641 23.65 14.22 -1.73
N PHE A 642 24.01 15.40 -2.24
CA PHE A 642 24.67 15.51 -3.54
C PHE A 642 25.98 14.70 -3.60
N GLN A 643 26.83 14.76 -2.57
CA GLN A 643 28.05 13.95 -2.48
C GLN A 643 27.74 12.45 -2.49
N LEU A 644 26.74 12.01 -1.72
CA LEU A 644 26.27 10.62 -1.73
C LEU A 644 25.90 10.15 -3.15
N LEU A 645 25.15 10.96 -3.92
CA LEU A 645 24.79 10.68 -5.31
C LEU A 645 26.04 10.60 -6.22
N MET A 646 27.02 11.49 -6.02
CA MET A 646 28.23 11.54 -6.83
C MET A 646 29.20 10.39 -6.53
N GLU A 647 29.34 10.00 -5.26
CA GLU A 647 30.20 8.88 -4.84
C GLU A 647 29.71 7.55 -5.41
N HIS A 648 28.40 7.34 -5.44
CA HIS A 648 27.78 6.10 -5.93
C HIS A 648 27.38 6.17 -7.41
N ILE A 649 27.85 7.16 -8.17
CA ILE A 649 27.44 7.41 -9.56
C ILE A 649 27.80 6.25 -10.51
N ASN A 650 28.91 5.55 -10.22
CA ASN A 650 29.39 4.43 -11.02
C ASN A 650 28.79 3.09 -10.55
N GLU A 651 28.55 2.96 -9.26
CA GLU A 651 28.07 1.73 -8.62
C GLU A 651 26.61 1.46 -8.96
N ILE A 652 25.75 2.48 -8.84
CA ILE A 652 24.32 2.33 -9.03
C ILE A 652 23.97 2.32 -10.52
N THR A 653 23.15 1.35 -10.93
CA THR A 653 22.72 1.19 -12.32
C THR A 653 21.28 1.67 -12.47
N SER A 654 21.09 2.69 -13.32
CA SER A 654 19.76 3.18 -13.66
C SER A 654 19.02 2.18 -14.54
N TYR A 655 17.82 1.75 -14.11
CA TYR A 655 17.02 0.75 -14.84
C TYR A 655 16.62 1.20 -16.27
N ASN A 656 16.51 2.52 -16.50
CA ASN A 656 16.18 3.10 -17.81
C ASN A 656 17.35 3.87 -18.43
N GLY A 657 18.54 3.82 -17.82
CA GLY A 657 19.71 4.57 -18.24
C GLY A 657 19.62 6.09 -18.01
N GLY A 658 18.54 6.63 -17.43
CA GLY A 658 18.35 8.05 -17.15
C GLY A 658 18.47 8.43 -15.67
N ASP A 659 18.26 9.70 -15.35
CA ASP A 659 18.24 10.23 -13.97
C ASP A 659 17.09 9.63 -13.15
N GLN A 660 15.89 9.51 -13.72
CA GLN A 660 14.75 8.91 -13.02
C GLN A 660 15.07 7.51 -12.52
N GLY A 661 15.72 6.69 -13.35
CA GLY A 661 16.06 5.33 -12.95
C GLY A 661 17.12 5.29 -11.87
N TYR A 662 18.09 6.20 -11.90
CA TYR A 662 19.08 6.32 -10.85
C TYR A 662 18.46 6.74 -9.51
N LEU A 663 17.61 7.78 -9.53
CA LEU A 663 16.95 8.30 -8.33
C LEU A 663 16.03 7.26 -7.67
N ASN A 664 15.35 6.42 -8.46
CA ASN A 664 14.51 5.34 -7.94
C ASN A 664 15.30 4.21 -7.25
N GLU A 665 16.59 4.02 -7.56
CA GLU A 665 17.42 3.03 -6.86
C GLU A 665 17.91 3.52 -5.49
N ILE A 666 18.06 4.85 -5.34
CA ILE A 666 18.55 5.49 -4.11
C ILE A 666 17.41 5.82 -3.16
N PHE A 667 16.35 6.46 -3.67
CA PHE A 667 15.22 6.93 -2.89
C PHE A 667 14.08 5.91 -2.95
N THR A 668 14.32 4.71 -2.39
CA THR A 668 13.33 3.62 -2.41
C THR A 668 12.17 3.84 -1.46
N TRP A 669 12.36 4.63 -0.39
CA TRP A 669 11.27 5.08 0.48
C TRP A 669 10.74 6.41 -0.02
N TRP A 670 9.59 6.42 -0.69
CA TRP A 670 8.99 7.63 -1.28
C TRP A 670 7.49 7.68 -1.04
N HIS A 671 6.92 8.88 -1.07
CA HIS A 671 5.54 9.13 -0.73
C HIS A 671 4.70 9.50 -1.96
N ARG A 672 3.63 8.76 -2.19
CA ARG A 672 2.78 8.90 -3.37
C ARG A 672 1.78 10.03 -3.22
N ILE A 673 1.72 10.90 -4.23
CA ILE A 673 0.68 11.92 -4.38
C ILE A 673 -0.25 11.58 -5.55
N PRO A 674 -1.47 12.14 -5.59
CA PRO A 674 -2.44 11.83 -6.64
C PRO A 674 -1.91 12.14 -8.04
N LYS A 675 -2.31 11.33 -9.03
CA LYS A 675 -2.07 11.55 -10.47
C LYS A 675 -2.37 12.97 -10.94
N HIS A 676 -3.34 13.65 -10.32
CA HIS A 676 -3.70 15.04 -10.62
C HIS A 676 -2.56 16.05 -10.42
N MET A 677 -1.52 15.70 -9.67
CA MET A 677 -0.34 16.52 -9.37
C MET A 677 0.82 16.33 -10.36
N ASN A 678 0.70 15.38 -11.29
CA ASN A 678 1.62 15.19 -12.42
C ASN A 678 0.91 14.38 -13.52
N PHE A 679 -0.17 14.95 -14.07
CA PHE A 679 -1.05 14.21 -14.97
C PHE A 679 -0.46 14.17 -16.38
N LEU A 680 -0.15 12.97 -16.88
CA LEU A 680 0.55 12.80 -18.16
C LEU A 680 -0.41 12.97 -19.34
N LYS A 681 -0.02 13.78 -20.33
CA LYS A 681 -0.70 13.88 -21.64
C LYS A 681 -0.40 12.63 -22.47
N HIS A 682 -1.12 11.54 -22.18
CA HIS A 682 -0.97 10.25 -22.86
C HIS A 682 -2.28 9.44 -22.91
N PHE A 683 -2.52 8.80 -24.05
CA PHE A 683 -3.56 7.80 -24.30
C PHE A 683 -2.89 6.47 -24.58
N TRP A 684 -3.12 5.48 -23.72
CA TRP A 684 -2.51 4.16 -23.86
C TRP A 684 -3.20 3.37 -24.97
N GLU A 685 -2.44 2.49 -25.61
CA GLU A 685 -3.01 1.51 -26.53
C GLU A 685 -3.96 0.60 -25.74
N GLY A 686 -5.21 0.48 -26.21
CA GLY A 686 -6.26 -0.24 -25.50
C GLY A 686 -7.10 0.60 -24.52
N ASP A 687 -6.81 1.89 -24.32
CA ASP A 687 -7.71 2.78 -23.55
C ASP A 687 -9.13 2.74 -24.15
N GLU A 688 -10.13 2.47 -23.33
CA GLU A 688 -11.55 2.54 -23.73
C GLU A 688 -11.95 3.98 -24.09
N GLU A 689 -12.94 4.15 -24.97
CA GLU A 689 -13.39 5.48 -25.41
C GLU A 689 -13.88 6.35 -24.24
N GLU A 690 -14.47 5.75 -23.20
CA GLU A 690 -14.86 6.46 -21.98
C GLU A 690 -13.64 7.04 -21.24
N VAL A 691 -12.55 6.28 -21.13
CA VAL A 691 -11.29 6.73 -20.51
C VAL A 691 -10.67 7.86 -21.31
N LYS A 692 -10.65 7.75 -22.65
CA LYS A 692 -10.16 8.82 -23.53
C LYS A 692 -11.00 10.09 -23.40
N ALA A 693 -12.32 9.96 -23.32
CA ALA A 693 -13.24 11.07 -23.12
C ALA A 693 -13.02 11.73 -21.75
N LYS A 694 -12.85 10.95 -20.68
CA LYS A 694 -12.54 11.42 -19.32
C LYS A 694 -11.24 12.23 -19.31
N LYS A 695 -10.15 11.70 -19.87
CA LYS A 695 -8.86 12.42 -20.01
C LYS A 695 -9.01 13.73 -20.77
N THR A 696 -9.72 13.70 -21.90
CA THR A 696 -9.97 14.89 -22.72
C THR A 696 -10.75 15.96 -21.95
N ARG A 697 -11.77 15.55 -21.17
CA ARG A 697 -12.50 16.44 -20.25
C ARG A 697 -11.58 17.04 -19.19
N LEU A 698 -10.69 16.25 -18.57
CA LEU A 698 -9.73 16.72 -17.58
C LEU A 698 -8.75 17.75 -18.15
N PHE A 699 -8.23 17.52 -19.36
CA PHE A 699 -7.34 18.47 -20.05
C PHE A 699 -8.03 19.82 -20.32
N GLY A 700 -9.32 19.79 -20.68
CA GLY A 700 -10.10 20.96 -21.09
C GLY A 700 -10.81 21.71 -19.96
N ALA A 701 -10.88 21.13 -18.75
CA ALA A 701 -11.72 21.63 -17.67
C ALA A 701 -11.45 23.12 -17.31
N ASN A 702 -12.54 23.87 -17.11
CA ASN A 702 -12.48 25.27 -16.69
C ASN A 702 -13.62 25.55 -15.68
N PRO A 703 -13.32 25.78 -14.38
CA PRO A 703 -11.98 25.85 -13.77
C PRO A 703 -11.20 24.52 -13.90
N PRO A 704 -9.86 24.56 -13.93
CA PRO A 704 -9.05 23.35 -13.99
C PRO A 704 -9.35 22.39 -12.83
N ILE A 705 -9.50 21.11 -13.17
CA ILE A 705 -9.59 20.01 -12.18
C ILE A 705 -8.18 19.56 -11.79
N LEU A 706 -7.35 19.28 -12.80
CA LEU A 706 -5.94 18.90 -12.66
C LEU A 706 -5.14 20.03 -12.00
N TYR A 707 -4.17 19.66 -11.15
CA TYR A 707 -3.23 20.61 -10.59
C TYR A 707 -2.03 20.82 -11.52
N VAL A 708 -1.53 19.73 -12.11
CA VAL A 708 -0.39 19.77 -13.04
C VAL A 708 -0.68 18.91 -14.26
N LEU A 709 -0.38 19.46 -15.45
CA LEU A 709 -0.46 18.75 -16.72
C LEU A 709 0.94 18.65 -17.35
N HIS A 710 1.41 17.43 -17.58
CA HIS A 710 2.74 17.11 -18.09
C HIS A 710 2.67 16.69 -19.56
N TYR A 711 3.34 17.43 -20.44
CA TYR A 711 3.26 17.23 -21.89
C TYR A 711 4.28 16.22 -22.40
N LEU A 712 3.83 14.99 -22.69
CA LEU A 712 4.62 13.98 -23.38
C LEU A 712 4.54 14.13 -24.92
N GLY A 713 5.39 13.40 -25.64
CA GLY A 713 5.55 13.52 -27.10
C GLY A 713 6.25 14.82 -27.52
N ARG A 714 5.96 15.30 -28.73
CA ARG A 714 6.43 16.61 -29.20
C ARG A 714 5.73 17.71 -28.40
N LYS A 715 6.51 18.69 -27.94
CA LYS A 715 6.06 19.73 -27.00
C LYS A 715 5.22 20.80 -27.72
N PRO A 716 4.24 21.44 -27.03
CA PRO A 716 3.32 22.37 -27.68
C PRO A 716 3.98 23.54 -28.42
N TRP A 717 5.07 24.08 -27.87
CA TRP A 717 5.79 25.19 -28.49
C TRP A 717 6.60 24.78 -29.73
N LEU A 718 6.84 23.48 -29.93
CA LEU A 718 7.49 22.94 -31.12
C LEU A 718 6.50 22.58 -32.23
N CYS A 719 5.20 22.57 -31.95
CA CYS A 719 4.14 22.39 -32.94
C CYS A 719 3.60 23.74 -33.42
N PHE A 720 2.86 23.76 -34.53
CA PHE A 720 2.04 24.91 -34.87
C PHE A 720 0.98 25.17 -33.80
N ARG A 721 0.60 26.44 -33.64
CA ARG A 721 -0.40 26.86 -32.66
C ARG A 721 -1.78 26.25 -32.91
N ASP A 722 -2.11 25.95 -34.17
CA ASP A 722 -3.46 25.60 -34.61
C ASP A 722 -3.93 24.20 -34.17
N TYR A 723 -3.02 23.25 -33.97
CA TYR A 723 -3.35 21.89 -33.53
C TYR A 723 -2.11 21.14 -32.99
N ASP A 724 -2.34 20.03 -32.29
CA ASP A 724 -1.25 19.20 -31.78
C ASP A 724 -0.56 18.42 -32.92
N CYS A 725 0.64 18.83 -33.30
CA CYS A 725 1.35 18.23 -34.43
C CYS A 725 1.77 16.76 -34.21
N ASN A 726 1.63 16.22 -32.99
CA ASN A 726 1.77 14.79 -32.74
C ASN A 726 0.80 13.94 -33.60
N TRP A 727 -0.33 14.48 -34.05
CA TRP A 727 -1.25 13.80 -34.98
C TRP A 727 -0.61 13.43 -36.32
N ASN A 728 0.37 14.21 -36.79
CA ASN A 728 1.03 13.99 -38.08
C ASN A 728 2.06 12.85 -38.07
N VAL A 729 2.40 12.29 -36.90
CA VAL A 729 3.43 11.27 -36.77
C VAL A 729 2.82 10.05 -36.07
N GLU A 730 2.74 8.93 -36.79
CA GLU A 730 2.04 7.71 -36.34
C GLU A 730 2.44 7.28 -34.93
N VAL A 731 3.75 7.16 -34.67
CA VAL A 731 4.30 6.74 -33.38
C VAL A 731 4.06 7.74 -32.23
N LEU A 732 3.64 8.98 -32.52
CA LEU A 732 3.36 10.01 -31.53
C LEU A 732 1.87 10.23 -31.25
N ARG A 733 0.98 9.53 -31.96
CA ARG A 733 -0.48 9.69 -31.83
C ARG A 733 -1.00 9.42 -30.42
N GLY A 734 -0.38 8.50 -29.68
CA GLY A 734 -0.71 8.24 -28.26
C GLY A 734 -0.51 9.47 -27.37
N PHE A 735 0.28 10.45 -27.79
CA PHE A 735 0.48 11.72 -27.07
C PHE A 735 -0.38 12.86 -27.61
N ALA A 736 -1.12 12.69 -28.71
CA ALA A 736 -1.78 13.79 -29.40
C ALA A 736 -3.07 14.23 -28.69
N SER A 737 -3.20 15.52 -28.39
CA SER A 737 -4.43 16.10 -27.84
C SER A 737 -4.53 17.58 -28.14
N ASP A 738 -5.47 17.95 -29.02
CA ASP A 738 -5.75 19.36 -29.31
C ASP A 738 -6.26 20.14 -28.10
N VAL A 739 -7.00 19.47 -27.22
CA VAL A 739 -7.53 20.10 -25.99
C VAL A 739 -6.38 20.46 -25.04
N ALA A 740 -5.45 19.53 -24.80
CA ALA A 740 -4.27 19.81 -24.00
C ALA A 740 -3.35 20.83 -24.68
N HIS A 741 -3.21 20.79 -26.00
CA HIS A 741 -2.43 21.75 -26.79
C HIS A 741 -2.99 23.17 -26.67
N ALA A 742 -4.30 23.33 -26.86
CA ALA A 742 -5.00 24.61 -26.69
C ALA A 742 -4.87 25.13 -25.25
N ARG A 743 -4.86 24.23 -24.24
CA ARG A 743 -4.62 24.59 -22.84
C ARG A 743 -3.25 25.24 -22.65
N TRP A 744 -2.21 24.73 -23.27
CA TRP A 744 -0.87 25.32 -23.21
C TRP A 744 -0.84 26.70 -23.87
N TRP A 745 -1.42 26.82 -25.06
CA TRP A 745 -1.51 28.09 -25.76
C TRP A 745 -2.32 29.14 -25.00
N LYS A 746 -3.30 28.74 -24.18
CA LYS A 746 -4.04 29.66 -23.31
C LYS A 746 -3.13 30.35 -22.29
N VAL A 747 -2.15 29.64 -21.72
CA VAL A 747 -1.14 30.24 -20.83
C VAL A 747 -0.20 31.13 -21.63
N HIS A 748 0.34 30.63 -22.74
CA HIS A 748 1.27 31.37 -23.59
C HIS A 748 0.68 32.71 -24.08
N ASN A 749 -0.56 32.70 -24.54
CA ASN A 749 -1.21 33.89 -25.10
C ASN A 749 -1.46 34.99 -24.07
N LYS A 750 -1.53 34.66 -22.78
CA LYS A 750 -1.63 35.62 -21.68
C LYS A 750 -0.28 36.22 -21.27
N MET A 751 0.84 35.61 -21.67
CA MET A 751 2.17 36.12 -21.33
C MET A 751 2.47 37.44 -22.08
N PRO A 752 3.30 38.34 -21.53
CA PRO A 752 3.77 39.53 -22.24
C PRO A 752 4.39 39.20 -23.61
N LYS A 753 4.20 40.08 -24.61
CA LYS A 753 4.74 39.88 -25.97
C LYS A 753 6.24 39.65 -26.02
N LYS A 754 7.00 40.30 -25.13
CA LYS A 754 8.44 40.09 -24.97
C LYS A 754 8.79 38.66 -24.51
N LEU A 755 7.94 38.00 -23.71
CA LEU A 755 8.16 36.60 -23.34
C LEU A 755 7.74 35.66 -24.49
N GLN A 756 6.67 35.98 -25.20
CA GLN A 756 6.22 35.21 -26.38
C GLN A 756 7.29 35.15 -27.48
N SER A 757 8.16 36.16 -27.62
CA SER A 757 9.24 36.13 -28.62
C SER A 757 10.33 35.08 -28.36
N TYR A 758 10.42 34.53 -27.15
CA TYR A 758 11.31 33.40 -26.85
C TYR A 758 10.73 32.04 -27.30
N CYS A 759 9.50 32.02 -27.81
CA CYS A 759 8.77 30.84 -28.28
C CYS A 759 8.64 30.77 -29.81
N LEU A 760 9.45 31.55 -30.54
CA LEU A 760 9.46 31.56 -32.01
C LEU A 760 10.01 30.24 -32.57
N LEU A 761 9.53 29.87 -33.77
CA LEU A 761 9.96 28.67 -34.47
C LEU A 761 11.23 28.95 -35.28
N ARG A 762 12.24 28.09 -35.17
CA ARG A 762 13.39 28.07 -36.09
C ARG A 762 12.94 27.73 -37.50
N SER A 763 13.61 28.27 -38.51
CA SER A 763 13.33 28.03 -39.93
C SER A 763 13.34 26.54 -40.26
N ARG A 764 14.35 25.81 -39.75
CA ARG A 764 14.43 24.36 -39.90
C ARG A 764 13.22 23.63 -39.31
N LEU A 765 12.72 24.07 -38.15
CA LEU A 765 11.55 23.45 -37.50
C LEU A 765 10.26 23.75 -38.28
N LYS A 766 10.10 24.96 -38.83
CA LYS A 766 8.97 25.31 -39.71
C LYS A 766 8.90 24.36 -40.92
N ALA A 767 10.03 24.15 -41.59
CA ALA A 767 10.14 23.21 -42.70
C ALA A 767 9.83 21.76 -42.27
N GLY A 768 10.39 21.32 -41.14
CA GLY A 768 10.12 19.98 -40.61
C GLY A 768 8.64 19.71 -40.31
N LEU A 769 7.95 20.66 -39.68
CA LEU A 769 6.52 20.55 -39.38
C LEU A 769 5.66 20.46 -40.66
N GLU A 770 5.98 21.27 -41.67
CA GLU A 770 5.26 21.25 -42.94
C GLU A 770 5.56 19.97 -43.74
N TRP A 771 6.79 19.47 -43.69
CA TRP A 771 7.15 18.19 -44.28
C TRP A 771 6.38 17.03 -43.64
N GLU A 772 6.32 16.98 -42.31
CA GLU A 772 5.54 15.96 -41.56
C GLU A 772 4.05 16.03 -41.92
N ARG A 773 3.50 17.24 -42.08
CA ARG A 773 2.12 17.45 -42.53
C ARG A 773 1.87 16.85 -43.92
N ARG A 774 2.80 17.05 -44.87
CA ARG A 774 2.74 16.45 -46.21
C ARG A 774 2.91 14.93 -46.20
N GLN A 775 3.72 14.38 -45.28
CA GLN A 775 3.82 12.93 -45.12
C GLN A 775 2.51 12.33 -44.58
N ALA A 776 1.87 12.99 -43.61
CA ALA A 776 0.56 12.57 -43.10
C ALA A 776 -0.54 12.63 -44.17
N GLU A 777 -0.52 13.65 -45.04
CA GLU A 777 -1.37 13.74 -46.22
C GLU A 777 -1.12 12.59 -47.19
N LYS A 778 0.15 12.33 -47.56
CA LYS A 778 0.53 11.24 -48.45
C LYS A 778 0.16 9.86 -47.90
N ALA A 779 0.29 9.68 -46.58
CA ALA A 779 -0.13 8.46 -45.88
C ALA A 779 -1.64 8.39 -45.62
N ASN A 780 -2.40 9.40 -46.05
CA ASN A 780 -3.86 9.51 -45.90
C ASN A 780 -4.36 9.24 -44.47
N PHE A 781 -3.71 9.90 -43.51
CA PHE A 781 -4.05 9.79 -42.10
C PHE A 781 -5.52 10.15 -41.83
N THR A 782 -6.25 9.22 -41.23
CA THR A 782 -7.73 9.23 -41.11
C THR A 782 -8.27 10.33 -40.21
N ASP A 783 -7.50 10.80 -39.24
CA ASP A 783 -7.88 11.89 -38.32
C ASP A 783 -7.99 13.25 -39.02
N GLY A 784 -7.38 13.41 -40.21
CA GLY A 784 -7.52 14.59 -41.04
C GLY A 784 -6.87 15.89 -40.53
N HIS A 785 -6.07 15.87 -39.45
CA HIS A 785 -5.46 17.08 -38.90
C HIS A 785 -4.51 17.78 -39.89
N TRP A 786 -3.88 17.03 -40.79
CA TRP A 786 -3.00 17.56 -41.83
C TRP A 786 -3.70 18.55 -42.79
N ARG A 787 -5.04 18.47 -42.91
CA ARG A 787 -5.87 19.38 -43.73
C ARG A 787 -6.15 20.74 -43.07
N ARG A 788 -5.82 20.92 -41.79
CA ARG A 788 -6.13 22.17 -41.09
C ARG A 788 -5.34 23.35 -41.66
N ASN A 789 -6.01 24.50 -41.75
CA ASN A 789 -5.36 25.74 -42.15
C ASN A 789 -4.46 26.25 -41.03
N ILE A 790 -3.21 26.60 -41.36
CA ILE A 790 -2.21 27.03 -40.37
C ILE A 790 -2.22 28.55 -40.28
N THR A 791 -2.69 29.08 -39.15
CA THR A 791 -2.77 30.52 -38.89
C THR A 791 -1.70 31.02 -37.91
N ASP A 792 -0.82 30.13 -37.44
CA ASP A 792 0.25 30.45 -36.51
C ASP A 792 1.10 31.66 -36.97
N PRO A 793 1.08 32.79 -36.23
CA PRO A 793 1.80 34.00 -36.62
C PRO A 793 3.32 33.79 -36.65
N ARG A 794 3.84 32.79 -35.94
CA ARG A 794 5.27 32.49 -35.88
C ARG A 794 5.83 32.03 -37.23
N LEU A 795 4.99 31.55 -38.15
CA LEU A 795 5.41 31.22 -39.51
C LEU A 795 6.00 32.44 -40.23
N LYS A 796 5.36 33.60 -40.08
CA LYS A 796 5.73 34.87 -40.74
C LYS A 796 6.84 35.63 -40.03
N ILE A 797 7.15 35.28 -38.79
CA ILE A 797 8.16 35.97 -37.98
C ILE A 797 9.50 35.25 -38.13
N CYS A 798 10.54 36.01 -38.45
CA CYS A 798 11.90 35.50 -38.49
C CYS A 798 12.81 36.16 -37.46
N TYR A 799 13.62 35.35 -36.80
CA TYR A 799 14.67 35.83 -35.89
C TYR A 799 16.06 35.26 -36.23
N GLU A 800 16.16 34.37 -37.22
CA GLU A 800 17.42 33.86 -37.74
C GLU A 800 17.88 34.71 -38.93
N LYS A 801 19.21 34.79 -39.15
CA LYS A 801 19.77 35.54 -40.30
C LYS A 801 19.29 35.02 -41.66
N PHE A 802 18.95 33.73 -41.74
CA PHE A 802 18.44 33.08 -42.94
C PHE A 802 17.09 32.44 -42.64
N CYS A 803 16.06 32.81 -43.41
CA CYS A 803 14.66 32.47 -43.08
C CYS A 803 13.84 31.83 -44.20
N PHE A 804 14.51 31.33 -45.24
CA PHE A 804 13.85 30.73 -46.39
C PHE A 804 13.45 29.27 -46.08
N TRP A 805 12.58 29.08 -45.08
CA TRP A 805 12.18 27.74 -44.65
C TRP A 805 11.40 26.99 -45.73
N GLU A 806 10.67 27.70 -46.59
CA GLU A 806 9.97 27.12 -47.76
C GLU A 806 10.97 26.54 -48.76
N SER A 807 12.12 27.20 -48.97
CA SER A 807 13.20 26.71 -49.82
C SER A 807 13.86 25.45 -49.23
N MET A 808 13.90 25.32 -47.90
CA MET A 808 14.43 24.11 -47.24
C MET A 808 13.57 22.86 -47.47
N LEU A 809 12.28 23.01 -47.81
CA LEU A 809 11.39 21.88 -48.08
C LEU A 809 11.78 21.10 -49.35
N TRP A 810 12.37 21.77 -50.34
CA TRP A 810 12.74 21.15 -51.62
C TRP A 810 13.78 20.05 -51.49
N HIS A 811 14.67 20.17 -50.50
CA HIS A 811 15.73 19.21 -50.21
C HIS A 811 15.45 18.35 -48.96
N TRP A 812 14.25 18.46 -48.38
CA TRP A 812 13.93 17.77 -47.14
C TRP A 812 13.60 16.29 -47.39
N GLY A 813 14.58 15.42 -47.14
CA GLY A 813 14.46 13.96 -47.34
C GLY A 813 15.36 13.36 -48.42
N GLU A 814 16.21 14.15 -49.08
CA GLU A 814 17.26 13.62 -49.97
C GLU A 814 18.39 12.98 -49.12
N ASN A 815 18.77 11.73 -49.43
CA ASN A 815 19.61 10.88 -48.59
C ASN A 815 21.02 11.45 -48.30
N LYS A 816 21.39 11.42 -47.01
CA LYS A 816 22.78 11.57 -46.52
C LYS A 816 23.61 10.34 -46.90
N THR A 817 24.37 10.42 -47.99
CA THR A 817 25.42 9.43 -48.32
C THR A 817 26.84 9.83 -47.90
N ASN A 818 27.05 10.93 -47.17
CA ASN A 818 28.40 11.27 -46.68
C ASN A 818 28.42 11.68 -45.20
N GLY A 819 28.82 10.72 -44.35
CA GLY A 819 29.99 10.88 -43.48
C GLY A 819 30.10 12.01 -42.46
N THR A 820 29.04 12.77 -42.16
CA THR A 820 29.07 13.76 -41.08
C THR A 820 27.90 13.56 -40.12
N LYS A 821 28.22 13.11 -38.90
CA LYS A 821 27.33 13.09 -37.75
C LYS A 821 26.88 14.53 -37.47
N GLN A 822 25.66 14.87 -37.89
CA GLN A 822 24.98 16.09 -37.47
C GLN A 822 23.69 15.70 -36.78
N ASN A 823 23.64 16.01 -35.48
CA ASN A 823 22.55 15.96 -34.52
C ASN A 823 21.23 15.42 -35.10
N ALA A 824 21.01 14.13 -34.85
CA ALA A 824 19.69 13.56 -34.86
C ALA A 824 18.75 14.48 -34.07
N LEU A 825 17.52 14.63 -34.55
CA LEU A 825 16.40 15.05 -33.70
C LEU A 825 16.53 14.29 -32.37
N PRO A 826 16.32 14.92 -31.19
CA PRO A 826 16.43 14.21 -29.94
C PRO A 826 15.56 12.96 -30.04
N ALA A 827 16.23 11.80 -29.99
CA ALA A 827 15.57 10.52 -30.00
C ALA A 827 14.57 10.53 -28.84
N THR A 828 13.29 10.42 -29.16
CA THR A 828 12.26 10.15 -28.16
C THR A 828 12.64 8.86 -27.42
N PRO A 829 12.35 8.76 -26.11
CA PRO A 829 12.53 7.51 -25.40
C PRO A 829 11.77 6.43 -26.15
N SER A 830 12.45 5.35 -26.54
CA SER A 830 11.75 4.12 -26.88
C SER A 830 10.85 3.80 -25.70
N ALA A 831 9.53 3.82 -25.89
CA ALA A 831 8.65 3.07 -25.02
C ALA A 831 9.24 1.66 -24.94
N GLY A 832 9.69 1.27 -23.73
CA GLY A 832 10.20 -0.06 -23.51
C GLY A 832 9.17 -1.02 -24.07
N LYS A 833 9.60 -1.88 -25.00
CA LYS A 833 8.79 -3.01 -25.45
C LYS A 833 8.28 -3.69 -24.18
N SER A 834 6.97 -3.68 -24.00
CA SER A 834 6.28 -4.56 -23.08
C SER A 834 6.54 -5.99 -23.56
N SER A 835 7.64 -6.60 -23.11
CA SER A 835 7.77 -8.04 -23.11
C SER A 835 6.89 -8.54 -21.95
N SER A 836 5.77 -9.15 -22.33
CA SER A 836 4.97 -10.16 -21.62
C SER A 836 5.25 -10.40 -20.14
#